data_AF-A0A5Q2VWQ7-F1
#
_entry.id   AF-A0A5Q2VWQ7-F1
#
_cell.length_a   1.000
_cell.length_b   1.000
_cell.length_c   1.000
_cell.angle_alpha   90.00
_cell.angle_beta   90.00
_cell.angle_gamma   90.00
#
_symmetry.space_group_name_H-M   'P 1'
#
loop_
_entity.id
_entity.type
_entity.pdbx_description
1 polymer ?
#
loop_
_entity_poly.entity_id
_entity_poly.type
_entity_poly.pdbx_seq_one_letter_code
_entity_poly.pdbx_strand_id
1 'polypeptide(L)'
;MNRFTRRAARHRRPDEHPALRRSLRQGRSSDRHVGLRDPLSEENGKGMKHPYRSAASLATAALLLPLAQAPATGVSAEPDTPASDFEARMHELYDEIEAEYRPDVRWWLAEGLNTDETLRKNVQEIADSGFGAAEILAMPDEGADSSIYGWGSDEWNSDQRLVVEETTKHGLGFSLTSGTHWATANLPDTYTWDGATFDLDNKAASQELDYGTILLDPGETFDGTLPKPPLTEDAADAHTFTLEAVVAARLTEARPESGQDYDFDEGTEPGTLAFESLTDITDEVADGEPASITWTAPDDGQYALFAYWMHGSGQTAEPSVATNYTINYIDRYGVDAMKDYWEEYLFTPDLLEQIQQNDRGEIYMDSLETESFATAGLLWGYHFREEFQQRRGYDVTPYLPVVTWDRGRHNSDVPVMYDYNPATTEYSDTVQKIRNDLNQTFSELYEENVLKPLQSWLHEKGMTLRAEPSYGMQFEISTPAKYLDGVETETFAQNGDLDVYRGMLGSANMYGLPFSSETGAVGGHNYYYNMDHWTQISYLQFAGGVNRTVFHGYSGIEGSESATQWPGHEGMYSIFSDRFNSRQPAAQFYPEWTEMLGRNQKVLRQGQPQRDIAILRTDNRFISYGQPRDYTPPENSYFMNDKPYFWKDLSLQHEGYTYDYFSPQLLEDVENVSWSSTELQPDGPGYQAVILYQDSLELSSAERLLEIAEDGLPILFVNNTSEIRTHQGPEISYDEAASTTRFLNDDFSELTNIVKQIKALPNVRVVDNQSATMAALSDLGIEPRVEYGAPTDKLMTISRFDPDENVLYTFAYSFKFKKDAGDPATAFDLSMDGLGKPYTIDDWTGDISAMPTFEHSAGRTEVEITLKPGEAELIAVDLDNPDATATVRSSDASRVQELDGSPYVLAEESGTYTTVLGDGSVVETPVSVPDTISLDKWDISIEDWNEGEQVINTEEKFGHTTREAYFTTKKTVLEFPDSDLKPWLELPASEEQLSTLSGEDPAMSDVSGVGTYQTSFELPENWSEENGATLQLSSTSGGSAEVVVNGTRVEGLDLRTLRVDISDAAVPGTNDVEITVASTLTNRLLTRGYRTAGPAQAYGLVGDVDVIPYTLVRLESDEPGGESNSDADTDSETGGSSDTGTDSASDSDSTGGSESGATDGSGGAAGQGSGSGSPDLGGALPDTGIQDGMPLVVTAMMALILGAAVVISRSRRSRSLLDAED
;
A
#
# COMPACT_ATOMS: atom_id res chain seq x y z
N MET A 1 3.65 8.58 -40.32
CA MET A 1 3.56 8.74 -41.80
C MET A 1 4.79 8.08 -42.45
N ASN A 2 4.66 7.34 -43.56
CA ASN A 2 5.68 6.34 -43.97
C ASN A 2 6.47 6.72 -45.25
N ARG A 3 7.82 6.79 -45.17
CA ARG A 3 8.82 6.60 -46.26
C ARG A 3 10.26 6.86 -45.80
N PHE A 4 11.15 5.87 -45.92
CA PHE A 4 12.29 5.87 -46.86
C PHE A 4 12.92 4.46 -46.95
N THR A 5 13.78 4.18 -47.93
CA THR A 5 14.26 2.80 -48.19
C THR A 5 15.68 2.72 -48.77
N ARG A 6 16.35 1.58 -48.49
CA ARG A 6 17.61 1.07 -49.09
C ARG A 6 18.88 1.73 -48.49
N ARG A 7 20.05 1.06 -48.44
CA ARG A 7 20.54 0.02 -49.38
C ARG A 7 21.68 -0.84 -48.80
N ALA A 8 21.63 -2.16 -48.99
CA ALA A 8 22.71 -3.08 -48.60
C ALA A 8 23.94 -3.06 -49.54
N ALA A 9 25.11 -3.44 -49.01
CA ALA A 9 26.36 -3.75 -49.73
C ALA A 9 27.07 -4.97 -49.09
N ARG A 10 27.96 -5.65 -49.83
CA ARG A 10 28.53 -6.97 -49.46
C ARG A 10 30.07 -7.02 -49.41
N HIS A 11 30.59 -7.80 -48.45
CA HIS A 11 31.95 -8.39 -48.38
C HIS A 11 33.11 -7.38 -48.23
N ARG A 12 34.24 -7.66 -47.56
CA ARG A 12 35.05 -8.90 -47.51
C ARG A 12 35.94 -9.00 -46.25
N ARG A 13 36.07 -10.22 -45.68
CA ARG A 13 37.33 -10.76 -45.10
C ARG A 13 38.21 -11.28 -46.27
N PRO A 14 39.57 -11.40 -46.20
CA PRO A 14 40.22 -12.44 -45.37
C PRO A 14 41.65 -12.16 -44.85
N ASP A 15 42.19 -13.12 -44.08
CA ASP A 15 43.62 -13.45 -43.84
C ASP A 15 44.52 -12.41 -43.09
N GLU A 16 45.55 -12.76 -42.30
CA GLU A 16 46.10 -14.06 -41.84
C GLU A 16 46.91 -13.89 -40.51
N HIS A 17 47.19 -15.00 -39.82
CA HIS A 17 48.10 -15.12 -38.65
C HIS A 17 49.60 -15.19 -39.08
N PRO A 18 50.64 -15.41 -38.22
CA PRO A 18 50.77 -15.34 -36.73
C PRO A 18 52.09 -14.63 -36.25
N ALA A 19 52.42 -14.71 -34.94
CA ALA A 19 53.60 -15.48 -34.42
C ALA A 19 54.55 -14.83 -33.36
N LEU A 20 54.83 -15.62 -32.29
CA LEU A 20 56.04 -15.63 -31.42
C LEU A 20 56.19 -14.45 -30.40
N ARG A 21 56.86 -14.59 -29.23
CA ARG A 21 57.76 -15.65 -28.75
C ARG A 21 57.84 -15.81 -27.21
N ARG A 22 58.09 -17.05 -26.77
CA ARG A 22 58.38 -17.51 -25.38
C ARG A 22 59.41 -16.67 -24.60
N SER A 23 59.24 -16.66 -23.27
CA SER A 23 60.34 -16.76 -22.29
C SER A 23 59.92 -17.67 -21.11
N LEU A 24 60.77 -18.61 -20.71
CA LEU A 24 60.50 -19.58 -19.62
C LEU A 24 61.61 -19.50 -18.57
N ARG A 25 61.24 -19.43 -17.28
CA ARG A 25 62.12 -19.77 -16.14
C ARG A 25 61.34 -20.37 -14.96
N GLN A 26 61.23 -21.69 -14.94
CA GLN A 26 61.02 -22.44 -13.69
C GLN A 26 62.33 -22.57 -12.91
N GLY A 27 62.28 -22.82 -11.59
CA GLY A 27 63.48 -23.34 -10.91
C GLY A 27 63.49 -23.46 -9.38
N ARG A 28 62.75 -24.44 -8.82
CA ARG A 28 63.03 -25.15 -7.53
C ARG A 28 62.82 -24.39 -6.21
N SER A 29 62.50 -25.03 -5.07
CA SER A 29 62.02 -26.42 -4.80
C SER A 29 61.63 -26.60 -3.32
N SER A 30 61.05 -27.77 -2.98
CA SER A 30 61.00 -28.46 -1.66
C SER A 30 60.10 -27.86 -0.56
N ASP A 31 59.43 -28.62 0.30
CA ASP A 31 59.02 -30.05 0.32
C ASP A 31 58.08 -30.28 1.55
N ARG A 32 56.96 -31.02 1.40
CA ARG A 32 56.30 -31.87 2.46
C ARG A 32 55.68 -31.16 3.68
N HIS A 33 54.78 -31.75 4.50
CA HIS A 33 54.02 -33.02 4.56
C HIS A 33 52.61 -32.69 5.16
N VAL A 34 51.46 -33.21 4.70
CA VAL A 34 50.83 -34.53 4.93
C VAL A 34 50.27 -34.79 6.36
N GLY A 35 48.93 -34.83 6.47
CA GLY A 35 48.13 -35.62 7.44
C GLY A 35 47.45 -34.85 8.60
N LEU A 36 46.34 -35.31 9.22
CA LEU A 36 45.20 -36.20 8.85
C LEU A 36 44.31 -36.43 10.12
N ARG A 37 42.98 -36.16 10.05
CA ARG A 37 41.86 -36.72 10.85
C ARG A 37 41.76 -36.58 12.40
N ASP A 38 40.61 -36.02 12.84
CA ASP A 38 39.56 -36.56 13.75
C ASP A 38 39.89 -36.99 15.22
N PRO A 39 38.89 -37.08 16.15
CA PRO A 39 37.76 -36.16 16.45
C PRO A 39 37.43 -36.02 17.99
N LEU A 40 36.28 -35.41 18.32
CA LEU A 40 35.47 -35.50 19.58
C LEU A 40 35.99 -34.90 20.92
N SER A 41 35.20 -34.00 21.53
CA SER A 41 34.45 -34.26 22.80
C SER A 41 33.66 -33.01 23.31
N GLU A 42 32.56 -33.22 24.04
CA GLU A 42 31.71 -32.19 24.69
C GLU A 42 32.43 -31.48 25.89
N GLU A 43 31.94 -30.43 26.59
CA GLU A 43 30.60 -30.21 27.17
C GLU A 43 30.40 -28.78 27.75
N ASN A 44 29.14 -28.34 27.86
CA ASN A 44 28.56 -27.30 28.77
C ASN A 44 29.09 -25.84 28.79
N GLY A 45 28.21 -24.85 28.52
CA GLY A 45 28.57 -23.41 28.51
C GLY A 45 27.56 -22.36 29.05
N LYS A 46 26.23 -22.58 28.95
CA LYS A 46 25.13 -21.60 29.19
C LYS A 46 25.04 -20.44 28.18
N GLY A 47 23.81 -20.11 27.76
CA GLY A 47 23.52 -18.92 26.95
C GLY A 47 23.38 -17.64 27.79
N MET A 48 23.37 -16.49 27.10
CA MET A 48 23.04 -15.18 27.65
C MET A 48 22.10 -14.46 26.67
N LYS A 49 20.87 -14.15 27.10
CA LYS A 49 20.06 -13.11 26.45
C LYS A 49 20.73 -11.75 26.71
N HIS A 50 20.78 -10.88 25.70
CA HIS A 50 21.35 -9.53 25.82
C HIS A 50 20.26 -8.47 25.58
N PRO A 51 19.67 -7.89 26.64
CA PRO A 51 18.85 -6.68 26.52
C PRO A 51 19.74 -5.43 26.49
N TYR A 52 19.35 -4.41 25.72
CA TYR A 52 20.04 -3.12 25.66
C TYR A 52 19.05 -1.94 25.72
N ARG A 53 18.87 -1.37 26.92
CA ARG A 53 18.41 0.01 27.18
C ARG A 53 19.11 0.54 28.44
N SER A 54 18.92 1.84 28.72
CA SER A 54 19.37 2.64 29.90
C SER A 54 20.75 3.34 29.81
N ALA A 55 20.71 4.66 30.06
CA ALA A 55 21.81 5.63 29.90
C ALA A 55 22.56 6.00 31.20
N ALA A 56 23.68 6.74 31.08
CA ALA A 56 24.31 7.48 32.20
C ALA A 56 25.31 8.60 31.79
N SER A 57 24.78 9.80 31.51
CA SER A 57 25.25 11.13 31.97
C SER A 57 26.73 11.61 31.91
N LEU A 58 26.91 12.78 31.27
CA LEU A 58 27.69 13.98 31.69
C LEU A 58 29.24 13.94 31.85
N ALA A 59 29.95 14.70 30.99
CA ALA A 59 31.09 15.56 31.41
C ALA A 59 31.41 16.71 30.41
N THR A 60 31.40 17.95 30.91
CA THR A 60 31.57 19.23 30.17
C THR A 60 32.92 19.45 29.47
N ALA A 61 32.92 20.06 28.28
CA ALA A 61 34.04 20.87 27.76
C ALA A 61 33.52 22.02 26.86
N ALA A 62 33.81 23.27 27.22
CA ALA A 62 33.30 24.45 26.51
C ALA A 62 34.40 25.23 25.76
N LEU A 63 34.06 25.80 24.61
CA LEU A 63 34.87 26.81 23.90
C LEU A 63 33.96 27.84 23.20
N LEU A 64 34.26 29.12 23.42
CA LEU A 64 33.49 30.28 22.96
C LEU A 64 34.11 30.91 21.71
N LEU A 65 33.30 31.52 20.83
CA LEU A 65 33.42 32.89 20.26
C LEU A 65 32.32 33.13 19.18
N PRO A 66 31.95 34.38 18.81
CA PRO A 66 30.62 34.86 19.20
C PRO A 66 29.68 35.27 18.05
N LEU A 67 28.38 35.33 18.40
CA LEU A 67 27.30 35.96 17.65
C LEU A 67 27.54 37.44 17.30
N ALA A 68 26.90 37.87 16.21
CA ALA A 68 26.61 39.28 15.91
C ALA A 68 25.10 39.45 15.74
N GLN A 69 24.41 39.88 16.80
CA GLN A 69 22.97 40.17 16.78
C GLN A 69 22.69 41.61 16.34
N ALA A 70 21.61 41.78 15.57
CA ALA A 70 20.85 43.03 15.50
C ALA A 70 19.60 42.91 16.41
N PRO A 71 19.08 44.00 16.98
CA PRO A 71 17.97 43.91 17.93
C PRO A 71 16.62 43.80 17.22
N ALA A 72 15.93 42.67 17.41
CA ALA A 72 14.48 42.61 17.25
C ALA A 72 13.82 43.44 18.38
N THR A 73 12.72 44.11 18.08
CA THR A 73 11.86 44.74 19.09
C THR A 73 10.92 43.71 19.67
N GLY A 74 10.93 43.55 21.00
CA GLY A 74 10.13 42.52 21.66
C GLY A 74 8.63 42.72 21.49
N VAL A 75 7.97 41.66 20.99
CA VAL A 75 6.55 41.38 21.24
C VAL A 75 6.39 41.02 22.72
N SER A 76 5.21 41.21 23.29
CA SER A 76 4.90 40.71 24.64
C SER A 76 4.62 39.22 24.55
N ALA A 77 5.45 38.39 25.19
CA ALA A 77 5.04 37.03 25.49
C ALA A 77 3.98 37.10 26.59
N GLU A 78 2.85 36.44 26.37
CA GLU A 78 1.79 36.25 27.36
C GLU A 78 2.13 35.04 28.26
N PRO A 79 1.42 34.83 29.38
CA PRO A 79 1.86 33.87 30.38
C PRO A 79 1.41 32.44 30.04
N ASP A 80 2.30 31.69 29.39
CA ASP A 80 2.15 30.23 29.18
C ASP A 80 1.61 29.56 30.46
N THR A 81 0.39 29.05 30.38
CA THR A 81 -0.24 28.26 31.44
C THR A 81 -0.10 26.78 31.04
N PRO A 82 0.21 25.86 31.96
CA PRO A 82 0.65 24.53 31.54
C PRO A 82 -0.50 23.70 30.99
N ALA A 83 -0.34 23.22 29.74
CA ALA A 83 -1.04 22.05 29.24
C ALA A 83 -0.84 20.86 30.19
N SER A 84 -1.70 19.85 30.11
CA SER A 84 -1.57 18.63 30.92
C SER A 84 -0.27 17.89 30.61
N ASP A 85 0.21 17.11 31.60
CA ASP A 85 1.39 16.25 31.44
C ASP A 85 1.25 15.26 30.26
N PHE A 86 0.02 14.99 29.79
CA PHE A 86 -0.26 14.18 28.59
C PHE A 86 -0.15 15.00 27.30
N GLU A 87 -0.84 16.14 27.19
CA GLU A 87 -0.80 17.00 26.00
C GLU A 87 0.64 17.44 25.69
N ALA A 88 1.38 17.92 26.70
CA ALA A 88 2.77 18.32 26.55
C ALA A 88 3.70 17.18 26.07
N ARG A 89 3.36 15.93 26.41
CA ARG A 89 4.08 14.72 25.98
C ARG A 89 3.72 14.31 24.54
N MET A 90 2.47 14.47 24.14
CA MET A 90 2.04 14.23 22.77
C MET A 90 2.60 15.31 21.82
N HIS A 91 2.67 16.57 22.24
CA HIS A 91 3.34 17.63 21.48
C HIS A 91 4.85 17.33 21.25
N GLU A 92 5.58 16.83 22.26
CA GLU A 92 6.96 16.33 22.09
C GLU A 92 7.08 15.15 21.10
N LEU A 93 5.98 14.49 20.74
CA LEU A 93 5.92 13.40 19.77
C LEU A 93 5.35 13.79 18.39
N TYR A 94 4.47 14.78 18.27
CA TYR A 94 3.68 15.02 17.05
C TYR A 94 3.80 16.42 16.44
N ASP A 95 4.42 17.40 17.11
CA ASP A 95 4.64 18.74 16.56
C ASP A 95 5.60 18.69 15.36
N GLU A 96 6.85 18.24 15.58
CA GLU A 96 7.88 18.03 14.55
C GLU A 96 7.96 16.53 14.15
N ILE A 97 7.65 16.18 12.90
CA ILE A 97 7.70 14.78 12.45
C ILE A 97 9.07 14.41 11.86
N GLU A 98 9.69 13.37 12.38
CA GLU A 98 10.98 12.86 11.92
C GLU A 98 10.88 12.28 10.50
N ALA A 99 11.96 12.43 9.72
CA ALA A 99 11.99 11.99 8.32
C ALA A 99 11.75 10.48 8.12
N GLU A 100 11.85 9.63 9.15
CA GLU A 100 11.49 8.21 9.03
C GLU A 100 9.98 7.98 8.98
N TYR A 101 9.16 8.89 9.52
CA TYR A 101 7.70 8.77 9.55
C TYR A 101 7.02 9.46 8.37
N ARG A 102 7.70 10.37 7.66
CA ARG A 102 7.20 11.02 6.43
C ARG A 102 7.05 9.99 5.28
N PRO A 103 6.24 10.25 4.24
CA PRO A 103 6.14 9.37 3.07
C PRO A 103 7.42 9.42 2.21
N ASP A 104 7.68 8.35 1.45
CA ASP A 104 8.85 8.20 0.56
C ASP A 104 8.49 8.51 -0.90
N VAL A 105 9.50 8.62 -1.78
CA VAL A 105 9.31 8.74 -3.25
C VAL A 105 10.18 7.75 -4.03
N ARG A 106 9.56 7.10 -5.02
CA ARG A 106 10.25 6.26 -6.02
C ARG A 106 10.81 7.13 -7.16
N TRP A 107 12.12 7.30 -7.20
CA TRP A 107 12.86 8.11 -8.18
C TRP A 107 13.30 7.28 -9.38
N TRP A 108 12.63 7.55 -10.49
CA TRP A 108 13.00 7.11 -11.83
C TRP A 108 14.17 7.95 -12.38
N LEU A 109 15.39 7.40 -12.38
CA LEU A 109 16.60 8.10 -12.84
C LEU A 109 16.90 7.78 -14.31
N ALA A 110 17.28 8.80 -15.08
CA ALA A 110 17.52 8.73 -16.53
C ALA A 110 18.88 8.09 -16.86
N GLU A 111 19.03 6.80 -16.57
CA GLU A 111 20.34 6.14 -16.41
C GLU A 111 21.26 6.97 -15.47
N GLY A 112 22.57 6.98 -15.69
CA GLY A 112 23.50 7.95 -15.10
C GLY A 112 23.72 9.21 -15.97
N LEU A 113 22.69 9.73 -16.65
CA LEU A 113 22.82 10.87 -17.57
C LEU A 113 22.74 12.25 -16.88
N ASN A 114 22.47 12.31 -15.58
CA ASN A 114 22.34 13.57 -14.86
C ASN A 114 23.70 14.16 -14.44
N THR A 115 23.77 15.47 -14.18
CA THR A 115 25.01 16.10 -13.67
C THR A 115 25.06 16.13 -12.14
N ASP A 116 26.27 16.24 -11.57
CA ASP A 116 26.50 16.38 -10.12
C ASP A 116 25.65 17.51 -9.49
N GLU A 117 25.49 18.63 -10.21
CA GLU A 117 24.70 19.78 -9.75
C GLU A 117 23.20 19.47 -9.74
N THR A 118 22.69 18.75 -10.74
CA THR A 118 21.30 18.29 -10.82
C THR A 118 20.96 17.25 -9.77
N LEU A 119 21.82 16.26 -9.53
CA LEU A 119 21.57 15.24 -8.51
C LEU A 119 21.50 15.86 -7.11
N ARG A 120 22.43 16.77 -6.77
CA ARG A 120 22.39 17.53 -5.50
C ARG A 120 21.14 18.41 -5.40
N LYS A 121 20.71 19.04 -6.50
CA LYS A 121 19.46 19.84 -6.57
C LYS A 121 18.20 18.98 -6.38
N ASN A 122 18.15 17.79 -6.99
CA ASN A 122 17.00 16.88 -6.91
C ASN A 122 16.86 16.28 -5.49
N VAL A 123 17.96 15.88 -4.84
CA VAL A 123 17.90 15.38 -3.44
C VAL A 123 17.49 16.49 -2.48
N GLN A 124 18.01 17.71 -2.66
CA GLN A 124 17.55 18.89 -1.90
C GLN A 124 16.06 19.16 -2.12
N GLU A 125 15.55 19.04 -3.36
CA GLU A 125 14.12 19.22 -3.68
C GLU A 125 13.22 18.16 -3.02
N ILE A 126 13.67 16.90 -2.94
CA ILE A 126 12.95 15.82 -2.24
C ILE A 126 12.87 16.13 -0.74
N ALA A 127 13.97 16.58 -0.12
CA ALA A 127 13.99 16.99 1.29
C ALA A 127 13.15 18.26 1.55
N ASP A 128 13.27 19.28 0.69
CA ASP A 128 12.52 20.54 0.80
C ASP A 128 11.01 20.35 0.55
N SER A 129 10.62 19.26 -0.14
CA SER A 129 9.21 18.85 -0.31
C SER A 129 8.65 18.06 0.88
N GLY A 130 9.51 17.67 1.84
CA GLY A 130 9.13 16.96 3.07
C GLY A 130 9.09 15.42 2.97
N PHE A 131 9.64 14.79 1.93
CA PHE A 131 9.69 13.32 1.85
C PHE A 131 10.76 12.70 2.78
N GLY A 132 10.56 11.44 3.16
CA GLY A 132 11.38 10.73 4.16
C GLY A 132 12.59 9.96 3.63
N ALA A 133 12.47 9.38 2.43
CA ALA A 133 13.52 8.68 1.70
C ALA A 133 13.36 8.82 0.18
N ALA A 134 14.45 8.54 -0.55
CA ALA A 134 14.47 8.44 -2.01
C ALA A 134 14.89 7.04 -2.47
N GLU A 135 13.99 6.36 -3.18
CA GLU A 135 14.24 5.04 -3.78
C GLU A 135 14.74 5.18 -5.22
N ILE A 136 15.88 4.59 -5.58
CA ILE A 136 16.59 4.92 -6.82
C ILE A 136 16.55 3.75 -7.82
N LEU A 137 16.00 3.99 -9.02
CA LEU A 137 15.93 2.99 -10.10
C LEU A 137 16.55 3.50 -11.41
N ALA A 138 17.23 2.60 -12.12
CA ALA A 138 17.77 2.86 -13.45
C ALA A 138 16.68 2.69 -14.53
N MET A 139 16.25 3.80 -15.15
CA MET A 139 15.35 3.80 -16.32
C MET A 139 16.08 4.16 -17.61
N PRO A 140 15.73 3.55 -18.76
CA PRO A 140 16.30 3.92 -20.05
C PRO A 140 15.67 5.24 -20.55
N ASP A 141 16.47 6.15 -21.11
CA ASP A 141 16.00 7.45 -21.63
C ASP A 141 16.34 7.62 -23.13
N GLU A 142 15.42 8.17 -23.94
CA GLU A 142 15.61 8.31 -25.40
C GLU A 142 16.63 9.42 -25.74
N GLY A 143 17.91 9.09 -25.58
CA GLY A 143 19.03 10.01 -25.80
C GLY A 143 20.26 9.67 -24.97
N ALA A 144 20.12 8.82 -23.95
CA ALA A 144 21.25 8.19 -23.28
C ALA A 144 21.99 7.24 -24.24
N ASP A 145 23.32 7.16 -24.07
CA ASP A 145 24.12 6.06 -24.59
C ASP A 145 24.40 5.13 -23.40
N SER A 146 23.70 4.01 -23.32
CA SER A 146 23.78 3.11 -22.16
C SER A 146 25.14 2.42 -22.03
N SER A 147 26.03 2.52 -23.03
CA SER A 147 27.45 2.15 -22.89
C SER A 147 28.29 3.18 -22.11
N ILE A 148 27.70 4.33 -21.77
CA ILE A 148 28.28 5.42 -20.99
C ILE A 148 27.50 5.63 -19.68
N TYR A 149 26.17 5.58 -19.71
CA TYR A 149 25.31 5.94 -18.58
C TYR A 149 24.57 4.76 -17.93
N GLY A 150 24.45 3.63 -18.63
CA GLY A 150 23.68 2.48 -18.16
C GLY A 150 24.29 1.84 -16.92
N TRP A 151 23.49 1.02 -16.22
CA TRP A 151 23.95 0.31 -15.03
C TRP A 151 25.25 -0.46 -15.30
N GLY A 152 26.18 -0.40 -14.35
CA GLY A 152 27.55 -0.89 -14.50
C GLY A 152 28.55 0.07 -15.13
N SER A 153 28.16 1.28 -15.56
CA SER A 153 29.09 2.30 -16.09
C SER A 153 29.85 3.06 -15.00
N ASP A 154 30.87 3.84 -15.38
CA ASP A 154 31.56 4.76 -14.46
C ASP A 154 30.62 5.88 -13.94
N GLU A 155 29.66 6.35 -14.75
CA GLU A 155 28.70 7.40 -14.36
C GLU A 155 27.62 6.85 -13.41
N TRP A 156 26.95 5.73 -13.72
CA TRP A 156 25.96 5.13 -12.80
C TRP A 156 26.57 4.86 -11.42
N ASN A 157 27.79 4.33 -11.40
CA ASN A 157 28.56 4.08 -10.18
C ASN A 157 29.04 5.35 -9.46
N SER A 158 29.04 6.51 -10.12
CA SER A 158 29.30 7.82 -9.51
C SER A 158 28.00 8.39 -8.93
N ASP A 159 26.95 8.42 -9.73
CA ASP A 159 25.66 9.05 -9.43
C ASP A 159 24.94 8.35 -8.29
N GLN A 160 24.88 7.00 -8.29
CA GLN A 160 24.31 6.22 -7.18
C GLN A 160 25.01 6.54 -5.84
N ARG A 161 26.33 6.73 -5.85
CA ARG A 161 27.10 7.08 -4.63
C ARG A 161 26.87 8.52 -4.21
N LEU A 162 26.70 9.43 -5.16
CA LEU A 162 26.39 10.82 -4.88
C LEU A 162 24.98 10.97 -4.28
N VAL A 163 23.97 10.31 -4.83
CA VAL A 163 22.63 10.37 -4.25
C VAL A 163 22.64 9.81 -2.83
N VAL A 164 23.39 8.73 -2.55
CA VAL A 164 23.56 8.20 -1.18
C VAL A 164 24.36 9.12 -0.25
N GLU A 165 25.39 9.85 -0.74
CA GLU A 165 26.07 10.92 0.02
C GLU A 165 25.09 12.05 0.38
N GLU A 166 24.24 12.45 -0.56
CA GLU A 166 23.33 13.58 -0.40
C GLU A 166 22.09 13.24 0.44
N THR A 167 21.47 12.06 0.28
CA THR A 167 20.37 11.63 1.16
C THR A 167 20.84 11.57 2.61
N THR A 168 22.00 10.96 2.84
CA THR A 168 22.67 10.92 4.16
C THR A 168 22.95 12.31 4.71
N LYS A 169 23.46 13.24 3.89
CA LYS A 169 23.69 14.65 4.26
C LYS A 169 22.40 15.42 4.57
N HIS A 170 21.28 15.05 3.95
CA HIS A 170 19.97 15.68 4.14
C HIS A 170 19.08 15.00 5.19
N GLY A 171 19.52 13.88 5.79
CA GLY A 171 18.70 13.14 6.76
C GLY A 171 17.57 12.34 6.11
N LEU A 172 17.70 12.00 4.83
CA LEU A 172 16.78 11.12 4.10
C LEU A 172 17.27 9.66 4.18
N GLY A 173 16.34 8.71 4.20
CA GLY A 173 16.65 7.32 3.88
C GLY A 173 16.93 7.15 2.38
N PHE A 174 17.36 5.95 1.99
CA PHE A 174 17.44 5.57 0.58
C PHE A 174 17.24 4.08 0.39
N SER A 175 16.73 3.67 -0.77
CA SER A 175 16.70 2.28 -1.20
C SER A 175 17.24 2.12 -2.62
N LEU A 176 17.79 0.94 -2.88
CA LEU A 176 18.41 0.56 -4.15
C LEU A 176 17.75 -0.70 -4.69
N THR A 177 17.49 -0.78 -6.00
CA THR A 177 17.08 -2.04 -6.64
C THR A 177 18.20 -3.07 -6.60
N SER A 178 17.79 -4.34 -6.61
CA SER A 178 18.70 -5.51 -6.63
C SER A 178 19.50 -5.71 -7.94
N GLY A 179 19.21 -4.94 -8.99
CA GLY A 179 19.91 -4.92 -10.29
C GLY A 179 19.58 -3.65 -11.08
N THR A 180 19.78 -3.64 -12.41
CA THR A 180 19.18 -2.60 -13.26
C THR A 180 17.69 -2.82 -13.42
N HIS A 181 16.92 -1.79 -13.78
CA HIS A 181 15.45 -1.85 -13.85
C HIS A 181 14.81 -2.19 -12.48
N TRP A 182 13.48 -2.37 -12.44
CA TRP A 182 12.76 -2.80 -11.22
C TRP A 182 12.62 -4.33 -11.14
N ALA A 183 12.06 -4.92 -12.20
CA ALA A 183 11.50 -6.27 -12.34
C ALA A 183 12.22 -7.45 -11.64
N THR A 184 13.56 -7.53 -11.67
CA THR A 184 14.30 -8.70 -11.15
C THR A 184 15.73 -8.32 -10.73
N ALA A 185 16.33 -9.07 -9.80
CA ALA A 185 17.77 -9.04 -9.57
C ALA A 185 18.50 -9.63 -10.78
N ASN A 186 19.52 -8.93 -11.28
CA ASN A 186 20.19 -9.25 -12.56
C ASN A 186 21.68 -8.86 -12.55
N LEU A 187 22.48 -9.54 -13.39
CA LEU A 187 23.94 -9.38 -13.47
C LEU A 187 24.46 -9.42 -14.92
N PRO A 188 25.59 -8.74 -15.22
CA PRO A 188 26.02 -8.48 -16.60
C PRO A 188 26.83 -9.62 -17.20
N ASP A 189 26.67 -9.86 -18.51
CA ASP A 189 27.44 -10.84 -19.32
C ASP A 189 28.95 -10.53 -19.43
N THR A 190 29.39 -9.40 -18.88
CA THR A 190 30.80 -9.06 -18.70
C THR A 190 31.39 -9.59 -17.38
N TYR A 191 30.56 -10.01 -16.42
CA TYR A 191 30.99 -10.63 -15.17
C TYR A 191 31.41 -12.09 -15.38
N THR A 192 32.22 -12.62 -14.45
CA THR A 192 32.72 -14.00 -14.50
C THR A 192 32.59 -14.65 -13.13
N TRP A 193 31.53 -15.43 -12.94
CA TRP A 193 31.23 -16.12 -11.69
C TRP A 193 31.52 -17.63 -11.76
N ASP A 194 32.08 -18.20 -10.68
CA ASP A 194 32.63 -19.56 -10.60
C ASP A 194 33.52 -19.98 -11.80
N GLY A 195 34.17 -19.00 -12.44
CA GLY A 195 35.06 -19.21 -13.59
C GLY A 195 34.37 -19.37 -14.95
N ALA A 196 33.06 -19.13 -15.04
CA ALA A 196 32.29 -19.02 -16.29
C ALA A 196 31.78 -17.57 -16.48
N THR A 197 31.48 -17.19 -17.72
CA THR A 197 30.78 -15.93 -18.03
C THR A 197 29.37 -15.96 -17.42
N PHE A 198 28.82 -14.82 -17.01
CA PHE A 198 27.41 -14.73 -16.59
C PHE A 198 26.47 -14.57 -17.82
N ASP A 199 26.39 -15.62 -18.63
CA ASP A 199 25.39 -15.77 -19.69
C ASP A 199 24.22 -16.65 -19.22
N LEU A 200 23.15 -16.80 -20.01
CA LEU A 200 21.99 -17.63 -19.64
C LEU A 200 22.31 -19.12 -19.39
N ASP A 201 23.41 -19.62 -19.97
CA ASP A 201 23.94 -20.97 -19.76
C ASP A 201 24.65 -21.12 -18.39
N ASN A 202 24.86 -20.02 -17.63
CA ASN A 202 25.42 -20.03 -16.29
C ASN A 202 24.37 -20.47 -15.25
N LYS A 203 24.74 -21.41 -14.38
CA LYS A 203 23.90 -21.93 -13.30
C LYS A 203 23.33 -20.89 -12.32
N ALA A 204 23.93 -19.71 -12.26
CA ALA A 204 23.49 -18.59 -11.43
C ALA A 204 22.56 -17.60 -12.15
N ALA A 205 22.40 -17.72 -13.47
CA ALA A 205 21.33 -17.07 -14.22
C ALA A 205 20.04 -17.92 -14.15
N SER A 206 18.88 -17.30 -14.34
CA SER A 206 17.57 -17.95 -14.23
C SER A 206 17.44 -19.15 -15.18
N GLN A 207 16.99 -20.28 -14.63
CA GLN A 207 16.76 -21.52 -15.36
C GLN A 207 15.27 -21.87 -15.36
N GLU A 208 14.82 -22.56 -16.39
CA GLU A 208 13.44 -22.98 -16.57
C GLU A 208 13.33 -24.43 -17.05
N LEU A 209 12.18 -25.04 -16.78
CA LEU A 209 11.80 -26.37 -17.25
C LEU A 209 11.03 -26.23 -18.57
N ASP A 210 11.39 -27.02 -19.57
CA ASP A 210 10.71 -27.08 -20.87
C ASP A 210 10.53 -28.54 -21.32
N TYR A 211 9.63 -28.82 -22.27
CA TYR A 211 9.39 -30.20 -22.71
C TYR A 211 8.87 -30.35 -24.14
N GLY A 212 9.16 -31.50 -24.76
CA GLY A 212 8.55 -31.91 -26.02
C GLY A 212 7.87 -33.28 -25.91
N THR A 213 6.68 -33.42 -26.50
CA THR A 213 5.89 -34.66 -26.47
C THR A 213 6.14 -35.54 -27.70
N ILE A 214 6.29 -36.85 -27.49
CA ILE A 214 6.18 -37.86 -28.55
C ILE A 214 4.83 -38.58 -28.38
N LEU A 215 3.94 -38.43 -29.35
CA LEU A 215 2.66 -39.14 -29.39
C LEU A 215 2.82 -40.50 -30.11
N LEU A 216 2.32 -41.58 -29.51
CA LEU A 216 2.47 -42.94 -30.01
C LEU A 216 1.13 -43.68 -30.08
N ASP A 217 0.85 -44.31 -31.22
CA ASP A 217 -0.31 -45.20 -31.39
C ASP A 217 -0.16 -46.49 -30.55
N PRO A 218 -1.27 -47.20 -30.21
CA PRO A 218 -1.19 -48.43 -29.42
C PRO A 218 -0.30 -49.49 -30.09
N GLY A 219 0.73 -49.96 -29.39
CA GLY A 219 1.72 -50.91 -29.92
C GLY A 219 2.83 -50.29 -30.79
N GLU A 220 2.91 -48.96 -30.92
CA GLU A 220 3.96 -48.27 -31.68
C GLU A 220 5.29 -48.18 -30.92
N THR A 221 6.41 -48.31 -31.63
CA THR A 221 7.77 -48.19 -31.08
C THR A 221 8.42 -46.88 -31.52
N PHE A 222 8.80 -46.04 -30.55
CA PHE A 222 9.78 -44.98 -30.78
C PHE A 222 11.20 -45.56 -30.67
N ASP A 223 12.08 -45.16 -31.59
CA ASP A 223 13.49 -45.57 -31.61
C ASP A 223 14.33 -44.41 -32.15
N GLY A 224 14.77 -43.50 -31.26
CA GLY A 224 15.32 -42.22 -31.70
C GLY A 224 15.85 -41.32 -30.60
N THR A 225 16.39 -40.17 -31.04
CA THR A 225 16.79 -39.05 -30.18
C THR A 225 15.55 -38.39 -29.56
N LEU A 226 15.59 -38.11 -28.26
CA LEU A 226 14.53 -37.37 -27.58
C LEU A 226 14.39 -35.96 -28.19
N PRO A 227 13.17 -35.42 -28.36
CA PRO A 227 13.02 -34.04 -28.80
C PRO A 227 13.59 -33.10 -27.74
N LYS A 228 14.20 -32.02 -28.21
CA LYS A 228 14.31 -30.78 -27.43
C LYS A 228 13.17 -29.85 -27.88
N PRO A 229 12.58 -29.08 -26.96
CA PRO A 229 11.52 -28.14 -27.28
C PRO A 229 11.98 -26.97 -28.17
N PRO A 230 11.05 -26.27 -28.84
CA PRO A 230 11.34 -25.13 -29.71
C PRO A 230 11.52 -23.83 -28.92
N LEU A 231 12.78 -23.47 -28.64
CA LEU A 231 13.17 -22.23 -27.97
C LEU A 231 12.46 -20.96 -28.51
N THR A 232 12.21 -20.01 -27.61
CA THR A 232 11.66 -18.67 -27.88
C THR A 232 12.68 -17.74 -28.53
N GLU A 233 12.38 -16.43 -28.66
CA GLU A 233 13.36 -15.45 -29.15
C GLU A 233 14.35 -15.05 -28.04
N ASP A 234 13.89 -15.10 -26.79
CA ASP A 234 14.59 -14.76 -25.55
C ASP A 234 15.58 -15.86 -25.13
N ALA A 235 15.12 -17.12 -25.13
CA ALA A 235 15.97 -18.29 -24.87
C ALA A 235 16.76 -18.76 -26.11
N ALA A 236 16.73 -18.04 -27.24
CA ALA A 236 17.21 -18.51 -28.54
C ALA A 236 18.69 -18.91 -28.59
N ASP A 237 19.54 -18.27 -27.77
CA ASP A 237 20.97 -18.56 -27.66
C ASP A 237 21.31 -19.53 -26.52
N ALA A 238 20.33 -20.19 -25.89
CA ALA A 238 20.58 -21.30 -24.95
C ALA A 238 21.33 -22.45 -25.65
N HIS A 239 22.38 -22.97 -25.02
CA HIS A 239 23.25 -24.01 -25.60
C HIS A 239 23.34 -25.25 -24.70
N THR A 240 23.25 -25.06 -23.39
CA THR A 240 23.22 -26.12 -22.38
C THR A 240 21.78 -26.53 -22.11
N PHE A 241 21.53 -27.84 -22.14
CA PHE A 241 20.26 -28.43 -21.71
C PHE A 241 20.57 -29.64 -20.83
N THR A 242 19.94 -29.71 -19.66
CA THR A 242 19.99 -30.88 -18.77
C THR A 242 18.73 -31.70 -19.00
N LEU A 243 18.82 -33.03 -19.18
CA LEU A 243 17.63 -33.89 -19.26
C LEU A 243 17.12 -34.14 -17.85
N GLU A 244 15.97 -33.57 -17.51
CA GLU A 244 15.37 -33.66 -16.17
C GLU A 244 14.55 -34.94 -16.01
N ALA A 245 13.80 -35.34 -17.04
CA ALA A 245 12.96 -36.54 -17.01
C ALA A 245 12.53 -37.05 -18.40
N VAL A 246 12.17 -38.33 -18.47
CA VAL A 246 11.29 -38.88 -19.51
C VAL A 246 10.11 -39.60 -18.86
N VAL A 247 8.90 -39.09 -19.08
CA VAL A 247 7.66 -39.62 -18.46
C VAL A 247 6.75 -40.22 -19.53
N ALA A 248 6.30 -41.46 -19.33
CA ALA A 248 5.29 -42.10 -20.14
C ALA A 248 3.89 -41.96 -19.50
N ALA A 249 2.87 -41.64 -20.31
CA ALA A 249 1.48 -41.57 -19.85
C ALA A 249 0.50 -42.03 -20.93
N ARG A 250 -0.55 -42.78 -20.54
CA ARG A 250 -1.65 -43.15 -21.43
C ARG A 250 -2.63 -42.00 -21.52
N LEU A 251 -2.82 -41.48 -22.72
CA LEU A 251 -3.72 -40.36 -23.00
C LEU A 251 -5.17 -40.84 -23.09
N THR A 252 -6.09 -39.98 -22.64
CA THR A 252 -7.52 -40.09 -22.94
C THR A 252 -7.97 -39.02 -23.93
N GLU A 253 -7.32 -37.85 -23.91
CA GLU A 253 -7.38 -36.81 -24.92
C GLU A 253 -6.00 -36.17 -25.06
N ALA A 254 -5.40 -36.23 -26.24
CA ALA A 254 -4.09 -35.61 -26.51
C ALA A 254 -4.22 -34.09 -26.53
N ARG A 255 -3.16 -33.38 -26.08
CA ARG A 255 -3.14 -31.91 -26.09
C ARG A 255 -3.28 -31.37 -27.53
N PRO A 256 -4.17 -30.41 -27.80
CA PRO A 256 -4.32 -29.85 -29.15
C PRO A 256 -3.04 -29.17 -29.65
N GLU A 257 -2.67 -29.44 -30.90
CA GLU A 257 -1.46 -28.91 -31.57
C GLU A 257 -0.11 -29.35 -30.96
N SER A 258 -0.06 -30.52 -30.29
CA SER A 258 1.15 -31.04 -29.64
C SER A 258 1.98 -32.07 -30.44
N GLY A 259 3.29 -32.11 -30.14
CA GLY A 259 4.21 -33.20 -30.45
C GLY A 259 4.78 -33.23 -31.88
N GLN A 260 5.23 -34.40 -32.35
CA GLN A 260 6.11 -34.50 -33.53
C GLN A 260 5.51 -34.03 -34.87
N ASP A 261 4.19 -33.98 -35.00
CA ASP A 261 3.52 -33.47 -36.21
C ASP A 261 3.45 -31.92 -36.24
N TYR A 262 3.80 -31.27 -35.11
CA TYR A 262 3.78 -29.82 -34.86
C TYR A 262 5.19 -29.25 -34.60
N ASP A 263 6.24 -29.95 -35.06
CA ASP A 263 7.66 -29.62 -34.80
C ASP A 263 8.02 -29.55 -33.29
N PHE A 264 7.25 -30.24 -32.42
CA PHE A 264 7.31 -30.19 -30.95
C PHE A 264 6.93 -28.83 -30.32
N ASP A 265 6.19 -28.00 -31.05
CA ASP A 265 5.25 -27.07 -30.40
C ASP A 265 4.17 -27.90 -29.66
N GLU A 266 3.64 -27.39 -28.55
CA GLU A 266 2.75 -28.14 -27.65
C GLU A 266 1.34 -27.52 -27.50
N GLY A 267 1.12 -26.33 -28.07
CA GLY A 267 -0.16 -25.62 -27.99
C GLY A 267 -0.47 -25.00 -26.63
N THR A 268 -1.70 -24.52 -26.43
CA THR A 268 -2.12 -23.79 -25.22
C THR A 268 -3.36 -24.35 -24.52
N GLU A 269 -4.17 -25.16 -25.22
CA GLU A 269 -5.33 -25.84 -24.62
C GLU A 269 -4.86 -27.07 -23.80
N PRO A 270 -5.63 -27.54 -22.79
CA PRO A 270 -5.25 -28.69 -21.98
C PRO A 270 -5.60 -30.05 -22.62
N GLY A 271 -4.82 -31.08 -22.30
CA GLY A 271 -5.12 -32.49 -22.57
C GLY A 271 -5.64 -33.25 -21.33
N THR A 272 -5.96 -34.53 -21.49
CA THR A 272 -6.32 -35.42 -20.36
C THR A 272 -5.63 -36.77 -20.42
N LEU A 273 -5.18 -37.26 -19.27
CA LEU A 273 -4.43 -38.52 -19.14
C LEU A 273 -4.99 -39.43 -18.04
N ALA A 274 -4.70 -40.73 -18.16
CA ALA A 274 -5.00 -41.71 -17.13
C ALA A 274 -3.89 -41.66 -16.06
N PHE A 275 -4.17 -41.02 -14.93
CA PHE A 275 -3.19 -40.74 -13.88
C PHE A 275 -2.46 -41.99 -13.37
N GLU A 276 -3.14 -43.15 -13.32
CA GLU A 276 -2.55 -44.42 -12.87
C GLU A 276 -1.56 -45.05 -13.87
N SER A 277 -1.34 -44.41 -15.02
CA SER A 277 -0.36 -44.83 -16.03
C SER A 277 0.93 -44.00 -16.07
N LEU A 278 0.99 -42.91 -15.30
CA LEU A 278 2.18 -42.05 -15.18
C LEU A 278 3.39 -42.88 -14.72
N THR A 279 4.40 -42.96 -15.56
CA THR A 279 5.59 -43.80 -15.34
C THR A 279 6.86 -43.03 -15.70
N ASP A 280 7.77 -42.84 -14.74
CA ASP A 280 9.14 -42.41 -15.04
C ASP A 280 9.88 -43.52 -15.77
N ILE A 281 10.45 -43.20 -16.94
CA ILE A 281 11.28 -44.09 -17.76
C ILE A 281 12.64 -43.44 -18.08
N THR A 282 13.08 -42.45 -17.31
CA THR A 282 14.37 -41.76 -17.49
C THR A 282 15.54 -42.74 -17.47
N ASP A 283 15.48 -43.77 -16.62
CA ASP A 283 16.44 -44.89 -16.53
C ASP A 283 16.49 -45.79 -17.80
N GLU A 284 15.55 -45.67 -18.73
CA GLU A 284 15.57 -46.37 -20.03
C GLU A 284 16.27 -45.58 -21.16
N VAL A 285 16.65 -44.32 -20.90
CA VAL A 285 17.42 -43.48 -21.84
C VAL A 285 18.86 -43.99 -21.95
N ALA A 286 19.38 -44.06 -23.17
CA ALA A 286 20.70 -44.62 -23.45
C ALA A 286 21.85 -43.64 -23.15
N ASP A 287 22.90 -44.11 -22.47
CA ASP A 287 24.17 -43.41 -22.22
C ASP A 287 24.76 -42.74 -23.49
N GLY A 288 24.53 -41.44 -23.69
CA GLY A 288 25.24 -40.66 -24.71
C GLY A 288 24.57 -39.37 -25.16
N GLU A 289 25.34 -38.57 -25.91
CA GLU A 289 24.89 -37.33 -26.53
C GLU A 289 24.70 -37.51 -28.05
N PRO A 290 23.53 -37.15 -28.63
CA PRO A 290 22.32 -36.68 -27.95
C PRO A 290 21.55 -37.83 -27.27
N ALA A 291 20.84 -37.52 -26.19
CA ALA A 291 19.99 -38.46 -25.46
C ALA A 291 18.99 -39.17 -26.38
N SER A 292 18.81 -40.48 -26.20
CA SER A 292 17.98 -41.31 -27.08
C SER A 292 17.34 -42.49 -26.34
N ILE A 293 16.17 -42.93 -26.80
CA ILE A 293 15.39 -44.00 -26.18
C ILE A 293 14.78 -44.93 -27.24
N THR A 294 14.62 -46.21 -26.90
CA THR A 294 13.88 -47.20 -27.69
C THR A 294 12.74 -47.76 -26.84
N TRP A 295 11.54 -47.17 -26.95
CA TRP A 295 10.38 -47.49 -26.10
C TRP A 295 9.17 -47.88 -26.95
N THR A 296 8.24 -48.67 -26.40
CA THR A 296 7.05 -49.15 -27.13
C THR A 296 5.77 -48.97 -26.33
N ALA A 297 4.80 -48.27 -26.92
CA ALA A 297 3.48 -48.03 -26.32
C ALA A 297 2.72 -49.35 -26.10
N PRO A 298 2.14 -49.57 -24.92
CA PRO A 298 1.18 -50.65 -24.68
C PRO A 298 0.00 -50.68 -25.68
N ASP A 299 -0.57 -51.87 -25.90
CA ASP A 299 -1.72 -52.09 -26.80
C ASP A 299 -3.07 -51.50 -26.28
N ASP A 300 -3.10 -50.83 -25.12
CA ASP A 300 -4.33 -50.47 -24.39
C ASP A 300 -4.78 -49.00 -24.53
N GLY A 301 -3.97 -48.13 -25.13
CA GLY A 301 -4.33 -46.73 -25.42
C GLY A 301 -3.27 -46.01 -26.25
N GLN A 302 -3.55 -44.76 -26.62
CA GLN A 302 -2.53 -43.84 -27.14
C GLN A 302 -1.63 -43.42 -25.97
N TYR A 303 -0.32 -43.25 -26.21
CA TYR A 303 0.63 -42.80 -25.19
C TYR A 303 1.32 -41.50 -25.60
N ALA A 304 1.65 -40.70 -24.60
CA ALA A 304 2.69 -39.67 -24.69
C ALA A 304 3.97 -40.18 -24.03
N LEU A 305 5.12 -39.81 -24.62
CA LEU A 305 6.39 -39.68 -23.90
C LEU A 305 6.74 -38.21 -23.82
N PHE A 306 6.81 -37.67 -22.61
CA PHE A 306 7.22 -36.30 -22.34
C PHE A 306 8.72 -36.28 -22.04
N ALA A 307 9.51 -35.57 -22.84
CA ALA A 307 10.95 -35.37 -22.59
C ALA A 307 11.16 -33.98 -21.99
N TYR A 308 11.41 -33.93 -20.67
CA TYR A 308 11.63 -32.70 -19.90
C TYR A 308 13.10 -32.32 -19.86
N TRP A 309 13.39 -31.05 -20.11
CA TRP A 309 14.74 -30.48 -20.10
C TRP A 309 14.76 -29.19 -19.28
N MET A 310 15.88 -28.92 -18.61
CA MET A 310 16.16 -27.60 -18.04
C MET A 310 17.18 -26.85 -18.92
N HIS A 311 16.96 -25.56 -19.14
CA HIS A 311 17.92 -24.62 -19.73
C HIS A 311 17.76 -23.22 -19.13
N GLY A 312 18.67 -22.29 -19.46
CA GLY A 312 18.52 -20.88 -19.09
C GLY A 312 17.33 -20.23 -19.79
N SER A 313 16.58 -19.38 -19.08
CA SER A 313 15.40 -18.72 -19.67
C SER A 313 15.74 -17.58 -20.63
N GLY A 314 16.93 -16.98 -20.49
CA GLY A 314 17.32 -15.80 -21.26
C GLY A 314 16.62 -14.50 -20.84
N GLN A 315 15.89 -14.49 -19.71
CA GLN A 315 15.33 -13.25 -19.17
C GLN A 315 16.44 -12.24 -18.88
N THR A 316 16.25 -11.00 -19.35
CA THR A 316 17.23 -9.92 -19.27
C THR A 316 16.59 -8.58 -18.87
N ALA A 317 17.42 -7.63 -18.45
CA ALA A 317 17.01 -6.27 -18.09
C ALA A 317 17.93 -5.20 -18.73
N GLU A 318 17.34 -4.04 -19.04
CA GLU A 318 18.03 -2.82 -19.52
C GLU A 318 17.50 -1.61 -18.71
N PRO A 319 18.25 -0.50 -18.54
CA PRO A 319 19.48 -0.10 -19.23
C PRO A 319 20.77 -0.66 -18.59
N SER A 320 21.76 -1.01 -19.41
CA SER A 320 23.06 -1.49 -18.93
C SER A 320 24.17 -1.29 -19.99
N VAL A 321 25.42 -1.27 -19.54
CA VAL A 321 26.61 -1.31 -20.42
C VAL A 321 26.82 -2.66 -21.12
N ALA A 322 26.08 -3.68 -20.69
CA ALA A 322 26.22 -5.09 -21.02
C ALA A 322 24.84 -5.78 -21.05
N THR A 323 24.76 -7.05 -21.47
CA THR A 323 23.50 -7.79 -21.34
C THR A 323 23.35 -8.26 -19.89
N ASN A 324 22.39 -7.73 -19.14
CA ASN A 324 22.12 -8.20 -17.78
C ASN A 324 21.11 -9.35 -17.80
N TYR A 325 21.49 -10.54 -17.33
CA TYR A 325 20.60 -11.68 -17.17
C TYR A 325 20.04 -11.74 -15.74
N THR A 326 18.76 -12.09 -15.62
CA THR A 326 18.08 -12.35 -14.33
C THR A 326 18.76 -13.50 -13.58
N ILE A 327 18.91 -13.39 -12.25
CA ILE A 327 19.55 -14.42 -11.43
C ILE A 327 18.66 -15.66 -11.24
N ASN A 328 19.25 -16.78 -10.79
CA ASN A 328 18.54 -17.98 -10.37
C ASN A 328 17.87 -17.75 -9.00
N TYR A 329 16.54 -17.83 -8.95
CA TYR A 329 15.71 -17.67 -7.75
C TYR A 329 15.38 -18.99 -7.03
N ILE A 330 15.79 -20.14 -7.60
CA ILE A 330 15.49 -21.49 -7.08
C ILE A 330 16.72 -22.08 -6.37
N ASP A 331 17.86 -22.11 -7.06
CA ASP A 331 19.14 -22.47 -6.46
C ASP A 331 19.85 -21.24 -5.89
N ARG A 332 20.47 -21.41 -4.73
CA ARG A 332 21.32 -20.43 -4.04
C ARG A 332 22.43 -19.77 -4.90
N TYR A 333 22.73 -20.34 -6.07
CA TYR A 333 23.73 -19.81 -7.00
C TYR A 333 23.45 -18.37 -7.43
N GLY A 334 22.19 -17.98 -7.64
CA GLY A 334 21.86 -16.63 -8.10
C GLY A 334 22.19 -15.56 -7.07
N VAL A 335 21.73 -15.73 -5.82
CA VAL A 335 21.96 -14.72 -4.78
C VAL A 335 23.42 -14.64 -4.34
N ASP A 336 24.14 -15.76 -4.22
CA ASP A 336 25.56 -15.70 -3.85
C ASP A 336 26.39 -15.07 -5.00
N ALA A 337 25.99 -15.23 -6.28
CA ALA A 337 26.58 -14.48 -7.40
C ALA A 337 26.25 -12.98 -7.37
N MET A 338 25.02 -12.60 -7.00
CA MET A 338 24.63 -11.20 -6.81
C MET A 338 25.51 -10.55 -5.73
N LYS A 339 25.65 -11.20 -4.59
CA LYS A 339 26.44 -10.71 -3.45
C LYS A 339 27.92 -10.58 -3.78
N ASP A 340 28.51 -11.58 -4.45
CA ASP A 340 29.89 -11.52 -4.94
C ASP A 340 30.10 -10.33 -5.90
N TYR A 341 29.17 -10.07 -6.82
CA TYR A 341 29.23 -8.91 -7.72
C TYR A 341 29.12 -7.58 -6.98
N TRP A 342 28.15 -7.45 -6.06
CA TRP A 342 27.95 -6.22 -5.29
C TRP A 342 29.17 -5.91 -4.41
N GLU A 343 29.82 -6.91 -3.80
CA GLU A 343 31.06 -6.71 -3.03
C GLU A 343 32.30 -6.39 -3.91
N GLU A 344 32.35 -6.85 -5.16
CA GLU A 344 33.47 -6.58 -6.08
C GLU A 344 33.36 -5.22 -6.80
N TYR A 345 32.14 -4.76 -7.14
CA TYR A 345 31.91 -3.60 -8.02
C TYR A 345 31.16 -2.42 -7.37
N LEU A 346 30.15 -2.67 -6.53
CA LEU A 346 29.23 -1.63 -6.06
C LEU A 346 29.63 -1.07 -4.68
N PHE A 347 29.78 -1.94 -3.68
CA PHE A 347 30.13 -1.61 -2.29
C PHE A 347 31.61 -1.21 -2.11
N THR A 348 31.97 -0.04 -2.64
CA THR A 348 33.24 0.61 -2.36
C THR A 348 33.34 1.05 -0.90
N PRO A 349 34.56 1.26 -0.35
CA PRO A 349 34.75 1.77 1.01
C PRO A 349 33.99 3.08 1.26
N ASP A 350 33.96 3.97 0.28
CA ASP A 350 33.35 5.29 0.38
C ASP A 350 31.80 5.18 0.46
N LEU A 351 31.18 4.26 -0.30
CA LEU A 351 29.74 3.98 -0.22
C LEU A 351 29.38 3.31 1.12
N LEU A 352 30.21 2.36 1.59
CA LEU A 352 30.05 1.73 2.90
C LEU A 352 30.24 2.72 4.07
N GLU A 353 31.03 3.78 3.90
CA GLU A 353 31.14 4.87 4.88
C GLU A 353 29.88 5.76 4.91
N GLN A 354 29.16 5.94 3.79
CA GLN A 354 27.85 6.60 3.78
C GLN A 354 26.74 5.71 4.40
N ILE A 355 26.69 4.43 4.04
CA ILE A 355 25.77 3.45 4.66
C ILE A 355 25.96 3.42 6.18
N GLN A 356 27.21 3.45 6.68
CA GLN A 356 27.49 3.50 8.13
C GLN A 356 27.13 4.84 8.81
N GLN A 357 26.71 5.85 8.06
CA GLN A 357 26.20 7.13 8.55
C GLN A 357 24.67 7.28 8.36
N ASN A 358 24.01 6.31 7.71
CA ASN A 358 22.58 6.33 7.40
C ASN A 358 21.95 4.97 7.71
N ASP A 359 21.28 4.89 8.85
CA ASP A 359 20.62 3.68 9.36
C ASP A 359 19.31 3.32 8.63
N ARG A 360 18.93 4.09 7.59
CA ARG A 360 17.77 3.84 6.71
C ARG A 360 18.19 3.64 5.25
N GLY A 361 19.26 2.86 5.05
CA GLY A 361 19.69 2.36 3.74
C GLY A 361 19.17 0.96 3.45
N GLU A 362 18.46 0.75 2.35
CA GLU A 362 17.77 -0.52 2.04
C GLU A 362 18.17 -1.09 0.67
N ILE A 363 18.07 -2.41 0.49
CA ILE A 363 17.75 -2.96 -0.84
C ILE A 363 16.25 -3.19 -0.91
N TYR A 364 15.65 -2.74 -2.00
CA TYR A 364 14.29 -3.05 -2.38
C TYR A 364 14.27 -4.12 -3.49
N MET A 365 13.45 -5.14 -3.28
CA MET A 365 13.05 -6.09 -4.31
C MET A 365 11.63 -5.77 -4.73
N ASP A 366 11.51 -5.15 -5.90
CA ASP A 366 10.22 -4.83 -6.50
C ASP A 366 9.41 -6.09 -6.83
N SER A 367 8.15 -5.87 -7.22
CA SER A 367 7.30 -6.79 -7.97
C SER A 367 8.12 -7.80 -8.79
N LEU A 368 8.13 -9.07 -8.35
CA LEU A 368 8.86 -10.18 -8.95
C LEU A 368 8.29 -10.53 -10.34
N GLU A 369 8.62 -9.72 -11.35
CA GLU A 369 8.32 -9.98 -12.76
C GLU A 369 9.28 -11.02 -13.37
N THR A 370 9.63 -12.07 -12.61
CA THR A 370 10.32 -13.24 -13.16
C THR A 370 9.39 -14.01 -14.09
N GLU A 371 9.84 -14.33 -15.30
CA GLU A 371 9.04 -14.98 -16.35
C GLU A 371 9.76 -16.24 -16.86
N SER A 372 8.99 -17.28 -17.15
CA SER A 372 9.45 -18.46 -17.90
C SER A 372 8.85 -18.42 -19.31
N PHE A 373 9.71 -18.56 -20.31
CA PHE A 373 9.35 -18.57 -21.72
C PHE A 373 9.15 -19.99 -22.26
N ALA A 374 9.57 -20.99 -21.48
CA ALA A 374 9.41 -22.42 -21.75
C ALA A 374 7.96 -22.93 -21.64
N THR A 375 7.69 -24.05 -22.32
CA THR A 375 6.38 -24.70 -22.41
C THR A 375 5.81 -25.15 -21.06
N ALA A 376 6.67 -25.46 -20.08
CA ALA A 376 6.21 -25.96 -18.79
C ALA A 376 5.63 -24.85 -17.87
N GLY A 377 5.96 -23.59 -18.15
CA GLY A 377 5.61 -22.44 -17.31
C GLY A 377 6.35 -22.36 -15.97
N LEU A 378 7.47 -23.08 -15.79
CA LEU A 378 8.13 -23.23 -14.49
C LEU A 378 9.59 -22.81 -14.55
N LEU A 379 9.97 -21.87 -13.68
CA LEU A 379 11.37 -21.75 -13.24
C LEU A 379 11.81 -23.07 -12.60
N TRP A 380 13.08 -23.42 -12.76
CA TRP A 380 13.66 -24.67 -12.26
C TRP A 380 15.03 -24.43 -11.62
N GLY A 381 15.58 -25.47 -11.02
CA GLY A 381 16.90 -25.42 -10.42
C GLY A 381 17.59 -26.78 -10.46
N TYR A 382 18.93 -26.77 -10.51
CA TYR A 382 19.77 -27.97 -10.62
C TYR A 382 19.57 -28.97 -9.49
N HIS A 383 19.05 -28.51 -8.33
CA HIS A 383 18.78 -29.36 -7.17
C HIS A 383 17.29 -29.52 -6.88
N PHE A 384 16.38 -28.95 -7.68
CA PHE A 384 14.94 -28.91 -7.35
C PHE A 384 14.35 -30.32 -7.13
N ARG A 385 14.71 -31.29 -7.98
CA ARG A 385 14.28 -32.69 -7.82
C ARG A 385 14.77 -33.33 -6.51
N GLU A 386 16.02 -33.05 -6.13
CA GLU A 386 16.62 -33.59 -4.90
C GLU A 386 16.00 -32.94 -3.65
N GLU A 387 15.84 -31.62 -3.66
CA GLU A 387 15.18 -30.85 -2.61
C GLU A 387 13.71 -31.24 -2.44
N PHE A 388 12.94 -31.36 -3.53
CA PHE A 388 11.56 -31.86 -3.50
C PHE A 388 11.50 -33.26 -2.89
N GLN A 389 12.34 -34.19 -3.34
CA GLN A 389 12.33 -35.57 -2.81
C GLN A 389 12.74 -35.61 -1.34
N GLN A 390 13.67 -34.76 -0.90
CA GLN A 390 14.09 -34.66 0.49
C GLN A 390 13.00 -34.07 1.39
N ARG A 391 12.29 -33.03 0.92
CA ARG A 391 11.28 -32.27 1.68
C ARG A 391 9.91 -32.95 1.69
N ARG A 392 9.43 -33.41 0.53
CA ARG A 392 8.10 -34.01 0.34
C ARG A 392 8.09 -35.54 0.52
N GLY A 393 9.26 -36.19 0.41
CA GLY A 393 9.42 -37.63 0.64
C GLY A 393 9.07 -38.54 -0.55
N TYR A 394 8.84 -37.98 -1.75
CA TYR A 394 8.58 -38.72 -2.98
C TYR A 394 9.19 -38.00 -4.20
N ASP A 395 9.41 -38.69 -5.32
CA ASP A 395 9.91 -38.05 -6.55
C ASP A 395 8.76 -37.33 -7.29
N VAL A 396 8.99 -36.07 -7.68
CA VAL A 396 8.06 -35.27 -8.49
C VAL A 396 7.99 -35.75 -9.94
N THR A 397 9.05 -36.37 -10.47
CA THR A 397 9.23 -36.65 -11.90
C THR A 397 8.04 -37.36 -12.57
N PRO A 398 7.43 -38.43 -12.03
CA PRO A 398 6.27 -39.06 -12.64
C PRO A 398 5.08 -38.13 -12.85
N TYR A 399 5.00 -37.03 -12.10
CA TYR A 399 3.85 -36.13 -12.04
C TYR A 399 4.05 -34.80 -12.79
N LEU A 400 5.21 -34.57 -13.41
CA LEU A 400 5.48 -33.36 -14.20
C LEU A 400 4.32 -33.03 -15.18
N PRO A 401 3.75 -33.98 -15.95
CA PRO A 401 2.67 -33.68 -16.90
C PRO A 401 1.38 -33.10 -16.29
N VAL A 402 1.15 -33.26 -14.98
CA VAL A 402 -0.06 -32.74 -14.30
C VAL A 402 0.22 -31.50 -13.43
N VAL A 403 1.45 -30.99 -13.41
CA VAL A 403 1.82 -29.76 -12.67
C VAL A 403 2.30 -28.61 -13.56
N THR A 404 2.68 -28.86 -14.81
CA THR A 404 3.02 -27.82 -15.80
C THR A 404 1.76 -27.09 -16.33
N TRP A 405 1.92 -25.84 -16.77
CA TRP A 405 0.81 -24.89 -16.95
C TRP A 405 1.06 -23.83 -18.04
N ASP A 406 -0.01 -23.13 -18.43
CA ASP A 406 -0.10 -22.29 -19.63
C ASP A 406 0.76 -21.01 -19.65
N ARG A 407 1.57 -20.71 -18.62
CA ARG A 407 2.25 -19.40 -18.41
C ARG A 407 3.52 -19.53 -17.59
N GLY A 408 4.50 -18.68 -17.87
CA GLY A 408 5.66 -18.51 -17.00
C GLY A 408 5.39 -17.75 -15.71
N ARG A 409 4.46 -16.79 -15.75
CA ARG A 409 4.08 -15.94 -14.62
C ARG A 409 2.60 -16.02 -14.27
N HIS A 410 2.30 -15.92 -12.98
CA HIS A 410 0.93 -15.87 -12.48
C HIS A 410 0.26 -14.54 -12.85
N ASN A 411 -0.98 -14.62 -13.28
CA ASN A 411 -1.85 -13.47 -13.50
C ASN A 411 -3.23 -13.81 -12.95
N SER A 412 -3.70 -12.95 -12.06
CA SER A 412 -4.89 -13.08 -11.24
C SER A 412 -6.19 -12.72 -11.99
N ASP A 413 -6.17 -12.35 -13.28
CA ASP A 413 -7.41 -12.14 -14.05
C ASP A 413 -8.23 -13.44 -14.15
N VAL A 414 -7.57 -14.59 -14.38
CA VAL A 414 -8.23 -15.86 -14.71
C VAL A 414 -7.52 -17.07 -14.07
N PRO A 415 -8.23 -18.18 -13.79
CA PRO A 415 -7.62 -19.40 -13.28
C PRO A 415 -6.54 -19.99 -14.20
N VAL A 416 -5.54 -20.60 -13.57
CA VAL A 416 -4.46 -21.38 -14.21
C VAL A 416 -5.01 -22.56 -15.02
N MET A 417 -4.49 -22.76 -16.23
CA MET A 417 -4.72 -23.97 -17.02
C MET A 417 -3.49 -24.88 -16.98
N TYR A 418 -3.62 -26.05 -16.38
CA TYR A 418 -2.58 -27.08 -16.39
C TYR A 418 -2.59 -27.89 -17.68
N ASP A 419 -1.41 -28.21 -18.23
CA ASP A 419 -1.24 -28.85 -19.53
C ASP A 419 -1.99 -30.17 -19.67
N TYR A 420 -1.93 -31.03 -18.64
CA TYR A 420 -2.77 -32.21 -18.53
C TYR A 420 -3.48 -32.29 -17.18
N ASN A 421 -4.70 -32.82 -17.23
CA ASN A 421 -5.52 -33.08 -16.05
C ASN A 421 -5.94 -34.56 -16.01
N PRO A 422 -6.21 -35.12 -14.82
CA PRO A 422 -6.63 -36.52 -14.70
C PRO A 422 -7.99 -36.73 -15.37
N ALA A 423 -8.10 -37.79 -16.17
CA ALA A 423 -9.30 -38.14 -16.94
C ALA A 423 -10.55 -38.45 -16.09
N THR A 424 -10.40 -38.55 -14.77
CA THR A 424 -11.49 -38.78 -13.81
C THR A 424 -11.24 -37.97 -12.53
N THR A 425 -12.31 -37.64 -11.83
CA THR A 425 -12.24 -36.91 -10.55
C THR A 425 -11.72 -37.75 -9.38
N GLU A 426 -11.43 -39.05 -9.59
CA GLU A 426 -10.89 -39.95 -8.55
C GLU A 426 -9.51 -39.49 -8.05
N TYR A 427 -8.73 -38.83 -8.91
CA TYR A 427 -7.38 -38.35 -8.61
C TYR A 427 -7.29 -36.83 -8.43
N SER A 428 -8.41 -36.09 -8.42
CA SER A 428 -8.36 -34.61 -8.33
C SER A 428 -7.74 -34.10 -7.02
N ASP A 429 -8.08 -34.71 -5.87
CA ASP A 429 -7.45 -34.42 -4.57
C ASP A 429 -5.96 -34.76 -4.58
N THR A 430 -5.58 -35.94 -5.10
CA THR A 430 -4.19 -36.38 -5.23
C THR A 430 -3.35 -35.42 -6.08
N VAL A 431 -3.88 -35.01 -7.23
CA VAL A 431 -3.22 -34.07 -8.15
C VAL A 431 -3.12 -32.67 -7.52
N GLN A 432 -4.15 -32.21 -6.80
CA GLN A 432 -4.07 -30.93 -6.09
C GLN A 432 -3.05 -30.95 -4.96
N LYS A 433 -2.94 -32.05 -4.21
CA LYS A 433 -1.90 -32.24 -3.18
C LYS A 433 -0.49 -32.19 -3.77
N ILE A 434 -0.27 -32.85 -4.91
CA ILE A 434 1.02 -32.78 -5.63
C ILE A 434 1.34 -31.35 -6.10
N ARG A 435 0.32 -30.59 -6.55
CA ARG A 435 0.46 -29.16 -6.91
C ARG A 435 0.78 -28.30 -5.68
N ASN A 436 0.18 -28.58 -4.53
CA ASN A 436 0.49 -27.91 -3.26
C ASN A 436 1.94 -28.22 -2.81
N ASP A 437 2.36 -29.49 -2.87
CA ASP A 437 3.72 -29.93 -2.55
C ASP A 437 4.79 -29.26 -3.43
N LEU A 438 4.47 -29.01 -4.71
CA LEU A 438 5.34 -28.27 -5.63
C LEU A 438 5.47 -26.79 -5.22
N ASN A 439 4.34 -26.10 -5.03
CA ASN A 439 4.33 -24.69 -4.66
C ASN A 439 4.96 -24.44 -3.28
N GLN A 440 4.78 -25.38 -2.34
CA GLN A 440 5.46 -25.35 -1.05
C GLN A 440 6.98 -25.48 -1.20
N THR A 441 7.45 -26.41 -2.05
CA THR A 441 8.88 -26.57 -2.33
C THR A 441 9.47 -25.32 -2.99
N PHE A 442 8.73 -24.68 -3.92
CA PHE A 442 9.15 -23.40 -4.50
C PHE A 442 9.25 -22.27 -3.46
N SER A 443 8.26 -22.16 -2.56
CA SER A 443 8.24 -21.13 -1.51
C SER A 443 9.43 -21.29 -0.55
N GLU A 444 9.65 -22.51 -0.06
CA GLU A 444 10.78 -22.85 0.82
C GLU A 444 12.14 -22.59 0.18
N LEU A 445 12.29 -22.86 -1.13
CA LEU A 445 13.54 -22.60 -1.84
C LEU A 445 13.79 -21.10 -2.01
N TYR A 446 12.78 -20.30 -2.39
CA TYR A 446 12.90 -18.85 -2.45
C TYR A 446 13.27 -18.23 -1.08
N GLU A 447 12.60 -18.69 -0.02
CA GLU A 447 12.89 -18.30 1.37
C GLU A 447 14.32 -18.65 1.81
N GLU A 448 14.72 -19.92 1.72
CA GLU A 448 15.97 -20.43 2.26
C GLU A 448 17.20 -20.11 1.38
N ASN A 449 17.03 -20.09 0.05
CA ASN A 449 18.13 -19.89 -0.90
C ASN A 449 18.27 -18.46 -1.41
N VAL A 450 17.24 -17.60 -1.33
CA VAL A 450 17.30 -16.19 -1.81
C VAL A 450 17.14 -15.20 -0.66
N LEU A 451 15.97 -15.10 -0.03
CA LEU A 451 15.70 -14.03 0.94
C LEU A 451 16.59 -14.11 2.18
N LYS A 452 16.61 -15.26 2.86
CA LYS A 452 17.41 -15.47 4.08
C LYS A 452 18.90 -15.12 3.93
N PRO A 453 19.62 -15.59 2.89
CA PRO A 453 21.03 -15.23 2.68
C PRO A 453 21.25 -13.82 2.08
N LEU A 454 20.20 -13.11 1.63
CA LEU A 454 20.24 -11.71 1.21
C LEU A 454 20.07 -10.78 2.43
N GLN A 455 19.00 -10.96 3.21
CA GLN A 455 18.75 -10.24 4.47
C GLN A 455 19.96 -10.32 5.41
N SER A 456 20.47 -11.55 5.65
CA SER A 456 21.65 -11.78 6.50
C SER A 456 22.90 -11.01 6.03
N TRP A 457 23.04 -10.80 4.71
CA TRP A 457 24.19 -10.10 4.12
C TRP A 457 24.02 -8.58 4.11
N LEU A 458 22.79 -8.08 4.00
CA LEU A 458 22.46 -6.66 4.17
C LEU A 458 22.66 -6.21 5.61
N HIS A 459 22.24 -7.02 6.59
CA HIS A 459 22.50 -6.79 8.02
C HIS A 459 24.00 -6.71 8.33
N GLU A 460 24.86 -7.46 7.63
CA GLU A 460 26.32 -7.32 7.74
C GLU A 460 26.87 -5.97 7.24
N LYS A 461 26.14 -5.26 6.35
CA LYS A 461 26.56 -3.95 5.82
C LYS A 461 25.95 -2.78 6.60
N GLY A 462 24.90 -3.03 7.38
CA GLY A 462 24.08 -2.00 8.03
C GLY A 462 22.89 -1.56 7.17
N MET A 463 22.35 -2.46 6.34
CA MET A 463 21.20 -2.21 5.48
C MET A 463 20.06 -3.20 5.77
N THR A 464 18.83 -2.84 5.39
CA THR A 464 17.62 -3.67 5.46
C THR A 464 17.23 -4.27 4.10
N LEU A 465 16.38 -5.30 4.13
CA LEU A 465 15.72 -5.88 2.96
C LEU A 465 14.21 -5.63 2.97
N ARG A 466 13.72 -4.90 1.96
CA ARG A 466 12.29 -4.66 1.70
C ARG A 466 11.88 -5.38 0.42
N ALA A 467 10.70 -6.01 0.39
CA ALA A 467 10.24 -6.70 -0.82
C ALA A 467 8.71 -6.79 -0.97
N GLU A 468 8.25 -6.93 -2.21
CA GLU A 468 6.93 -7.50 -2.53
C GLU A 468 7.04 -9.05 -2.57
N PRO A 469 6.59 -9.77 -1.54
CA PRO A 469 7.15 -11.10 -1.19
C PRO A 469 6.85 -12.24 -2.16
N SER A 470 5.81 -12.15 -2.99
CA SER A 470 5.35 -13.26 -3.86
C SER A 470 4.62 -12.78 -5.11
N TYR A 471 4.96 -11.57 -5.57
CA TYR A 471 4.32 -10.95 -6.72
C TYR A 471 4.48 -11.82 -7.98
N GLY A 472 3.44 -11.98 -8.79
CA GLY A 472 3.50 -12.75 -10.05
C GLY A 472 3.85 -14.24 -9.92
N MET A 473 4.15 -14.77 -8.73
CA MET A 473 4.70 -16.13 -8.55
C MET A 473 3.76 -17.03 -7.75
N GLN A 474 3.96 -18.35 -7.87
CA GLN A 474 3.18 -19.34 -7.11
C GLN A 474 3.80 -19.67 -5.74
N PHE A 475 4.41 -18.68 -5.11
CA PHE A 475 4.91 -18.76 -3.73
C PHE A 475 3.77 -18.48 -2.74
N GLU A 476 3.85 -19.00 -1.52
CA GLU A 476 2.96 -18.64 -0.41
C GLU A 476 3.16 -17.16 -0.04
N ILE A 477 2.08 -16.38 0.06
CA ILE A 477 2.18 -14.92 0.21
C ILE A 477 2.73 -14.44 1.56
N SER A 478 2.57 -15.24 2.62
CA SER A 478 2.75 -14.81 4.01
C SER A 478 4.01 -15.38 4.67
N THR A 479 4.47 -16.57 4.29
CA THR A 479 5.71 -17.16 4.85
C THR A 479 7.00 -16.41 4.50
N PRO A 480 7.19 -15.79 3.31
CA PRO A 480 8.46 -15.13 2.96
C PRO A 480 8.80 -13.91 3.82
N ALA A 481 7.81 -13.27 4.43
CA ALA A 481 7.99 -12.15 5.36
C ALA A 481 8.94 -12.48 6.53
N LYS A 482 9.11 -13.77 6.88
CA LYS A 482 10.09 -14.25 7.87
C LYS A 482 11.53 -13.80 7.60
N TYR A 483 11.86 -13.53 6.34
CA TYR A 483 13.21 -13.14 5.89
C TYR A 483 13.25 -11.76 5.24
N LEU A 484 12.29 -10.90 5.60
CA LEU A 484 12.24 -9.49 5.23
C LEU A 484 12.34 -8.61 6.49
N ASP A 485 12.77 -7.37 6.30
CA ASP A 485 12.76 -6.32 7.31
C ASP A 485 11.60 -5.32 7.09
N GLY A 486 10.94 -5.39 5.93
CA GLY A 486 9.71 -4.66 5.58
C GLY A 486 8.97 -5.35 4.42
N VAL A 487 7.64 -5.35 4.47
CA VAL A 487 6.77 -5.96 3.45
C VAL A 487 6.14 -4.84 2.62
N GLU A 488 6.25 -4.89 1.29
CA GLU A 488 5.62 -3.93 0.36
C GLU A 488 4.41 -4.57 -0.36
N THR A 489 3.44 -3.73 -0.71
CA THR A 489 2.26 -3.98 -1.56
C THR A 489 2.12 -2.78 -2.51
N GLU A 490 1.26 -2.83 -3.53
CA GLU A 490 1.10 -1.70 -4.46
C GLU A 490 -0.37 -1.34 -4.72
N THR A 491 -0.65 -0.05 -4.94
CA THR A 491 -2.03 0.41 -5.16
C THR A 491 -2.59 -0.05 -6.51
N PHE A 492 -1.75 -0.31 -7.51
CA PHE A 492 -2.21 -0.60 -8.87
C PHE A 492 -2.71 -2.05 -8.99
N ALA A 493 -1.91 -3.11 -8.89
CA ALA A 493 -2.40 -4.50 -9.01
C ALA A 493 -3.35 -4.93 -7.88
N GLN A 494 -3.15 -4.48 -6.63
CA GLN A 494 -4.14 -4.73 -5.57
C GLN A 494 -5.37 -3.80 -5.68
N ASN A 495 -5.35 -2.79 -6.57
CA ASN A 495 -6.45 -1.85 -6.85
C ASN A 495 -7.02 -1.23 -5.56
N GLY A 496 -6.14 -0.91 -4.59
CA GLY A 496 -6.50 -0.36 -3.28
C GLY A 496 -7.53 -1.16 -2.49
N ASP A 497 -7.62 -2.49 -2.68
CA ASP A 497 -8.66 -3.31 -2.05
C ASP A 497 -8.25 -3.79 -0.65
N LEU A 498 -9.02 -3.36 0.36
CA LEU A 498 -8.75 -3.56 1.77
C LEU A 498 -8.69 -5.04 2.20
N ASP A 499 -9.46 -5.93 1.55
CA ASP A 499 -9.42 -7.37 1.88
C ASP A 499 -8.20 -8.06 1.26
N VAL A 500 -7.64 -7.49 0.19
CA VAL A 500 -6.38 -7.95 -0.43
C VAL A 500 -5.20 -7.54 0.45
N TYR A 501 -5.10 -6.27 0.87
CA TYR A 501 -4.02 -5.81 1.76
C TYR A 501 -3.90 -6.62 3.07
N ARG A 502 -5.04 -7.02 3.67
CA ARG A 502 -5.09 -7.93 4.84
C ARG A 502 -4.38 -9.28 4.63
N GLY A 503 -4.19 -9.71 3.39
CA GLY A 503 -3.50 -10.95 3.02
C GLY A 503 -1.97 -10.89 3.04
N MET A 504 -1.39 -9.69 3.09
CA MET A 504 0.04 -9.45 3.34
C MET A 504 0.25 -8.89 4.76
N LEU A 505 -0.65 -8.03 5.23
CA LEU A 505 -0.60 -7.41 6.55
C LEU A 505 -0.50 -8.44 7.70
N GLY A 506 -1.15 -9.60 7.58
CA GLY A 506 -1.15 -10.62 8.64
C GLY A 506 0.24 -11.14 9.00
N SER A 507 1.13 -11.33 8.01
CA SER A 507 2.52 -11.71 8.27
C SER A 507 3.38 -10.53 8.70
N ALA A 508 3.17 -9.33 8.15
CA ALA A 508 3.85 -8.11 8.62
C ALA A 508 3.56 -7.86 10.11
N ASN A 509 2.30 -7.95 10.54
CA ASN A 509 1.88 -7.85 11.93
C ASN A 509 2.49 -8.98 12.79
N MET A 510 2.47 -10.23 12.33
CA MET A 510 3.03 -11.37 13.10
C MET A 510 4.53 -11.23 13.36
N TYR A 511 5.30 -10.68 12.41
CA TYR A 511 6.75 -10.47 12.54
C TYR A 511 7.14 -9.07 13.05
N GLY A 512 6.17 -8.16 13.27
CA GLY A 512 6.42 -6.80 13.75
C GLY A 512 7.07 -5.86 12.73
N LEU A 513 6.85 -6.11 11.44
CA LEU A 513 7.47 -5.39 10.33
C LEU A 513 6.67 -4.15 9.90
N PRO A 514 7.31 -3.11 9.34
CA PRO A 514 6.61 -2.09 8.55
C PRO A 514 5.88 -2.73 7.37
N PHE A 515 4.67 -2.24 7.10
CA PHE A 515 3.92 -2.60 5.90
C PHE A 515 3.81 -1.35 5.02
N SER A 516 4.57 -1.34 3.93
CA SER A 516 4.71 -0.19 3.05
C SER A 516 3.94 -0.39 1.75
N SER A 517 3.71 0.68 1.00
CA SER A 517 3.05 0.54 -0.30
C SER A 517 3.55 1.47 -1.39
N GLU A 518 3.85 0.91 -2.57
CA GLU A 518 3.95 1.68 -3.80
C GLU A 518 2.59 2.31 -4.13
N THR A 519 2.59 3.64 -4.31
CA THR A 519 1.38 4.45 -4.27
C THR A 519 1.29 5.40 -5.44
N GLY A 520 0.36 5.12 -6.36
CA GLY A 520 -0.09 6.08 -7.37
C GLY A 520 0.24 5.79 -8.84
N ALA A 521 0.64 4.57 -9.20
CA ALA A 521 0.90 4.14 -10.59
C ALA A 521 -0.35 4.04 -11.49
N VAL A 522 -1.10 5.13 -11.68
CA VAL A 522 -2.36 5.13 -12.44
C VAL A 522 -2.13 5.39 -13.94
N GLY A 523 -2.34 4.35 -14.74
CA GLY A 523 -2.23 4.42 -16.20
C GLY A 523 -3.21 5.41 -16.85
N GLY A 524 -2.69 6.26 -17.73
CA GLY A 524 -3.43 7.27 -18.50
C GLY A 524 -3.71 8.58 -17.77
N HIS A 525 -3.28 8.70 -16.51
CA HIS A 525 -3.70 9.76 -15.59
C HIS A 525 -2.52 10.58 -15.02
N ASN A 526 -1.36 10.57 -15.69
CA ASN A 526 -0.25 11.48 -15.36
C ASN A 526 -0.71 12.95 -15.39
N TYR A 527 -0.37 13.70 -14.33
CA TYR A 527 -0.81 15.08 -14.07
C TYR A 527 -2.35 15.25 -13.98
N TYR A 528 -3.11 14.19 -13.67
CA TYR A 528 -4.57 14.24 -13.56
C TYR A 528 -5.07 14.57 -12.15
N TYR A 529 -4.44 14.01 -11.13
CA TYR A 529 -4.95 13.98 -9.77
C TYR A 529 -4.43 15.13 -8.90
N ASN A 530 -5.17 15.43 -7.84
CA ASN A 530 -4.89 16.46 -6.85
C ASN A 530 -4.47 15.84 -5.51
N MET A 531 -4.12 16.68 -4.53
CA MET A 531 -3.68 16.20 -3.22
C MET A 531 -4.81 15.52 -2.43
N ASP A 532 -6.08 15.98 -2.50
CA ASP A 532 -7.23 15.24 -1.91
C ASP A 532 -7.29 13.80 -2.43
N HIS A 533 -7.20 13.55 -3.74
CA HIS A 533 -7.19 12.17 -4.24
C HIS A 533 -6.06 11.34 -3.64
N TRP A 534 -4.84 11.86 -3.58
CA TRP A 534 -3.71 11.14 -3.00
C TRP A 534 -3.85 10.93 -1.49
N THR A 535 -4.37 11.90 -0.72
CA THR A 535 -4.74 11.72 0.69
C THR A 535 -5.79 10.62 0.88
N GLN A 536 -6.86 10.62 0.07
CA GLN A 536 -7.94 9.63 0.20
C GLN A 536 -7.48 8.20 -0.17
N ILE A 537 -6.50 8.07 -1.08
CA ILE A 537 -5.80 6.81 -1.37
C ILE A 537 -4.90 6.40 -0.19
N SER A 538 -4.12 7.32 0.38
CA SER A 538 -3.29 7.06 1.57
C SER A 538 -4.11 6.65 2.78
N TYR A 539 -5.18 7.37 3.13
CA TYR A 539 -6.11 7.00 4.21
C TYR A 539 -6.79 5.64 3.98
N LEU A 540 -7.08 5.28 2.71
CA LEU A 540 -7.57 3.94 2.37
C LEU A 540 -6.50 2.87 2.61
N GLN A 541 -5.25 3.11 2.21
CA GLN A 541 -4.13 2.22 2.51
C GLN A 541 -3.88 2.10 4.03
N PHE A 542 -4.01 3.20 4.79
CA PHE A 542 -3.88 3.23 6.25
C PHE A 542 -4.96 2.39 6.95
N ALA A 543 -6.23 2.50 6.53
CA ALA A 543 -7.30 1.60 6.97
C ALA A 543 -7.09 0.13 6.53
N GLY A 544 -6.28 -0.09 5.49
CA GLY A 544 -5.76 -1.38 5.06
C GLY A 544 -4.50 -1.85 5.80
N GLY A 545 -4.00 -1.07 6.76
CA GLY A 545 -2.84 -1.36 7.61
C GLY A 545 -1.48 -0.94 7.08
N VAL A 546 -1.40 -0.29 5.92
CA VAL A 546 -0.15 0.32 5.43
C VAL A 546 0.26 1.46 6.36
N ASN A 547 1.54 1.57 6.69
CA ASN A 547 2.08 2.62 7.55
C ASN A 547 3.35 3.31 7.02
N ARG A 548 3.71 3.05 5.75
CA ARG A 548 4.78 3.71 5.00
C ARG A 548 4.43 3.79 3.50
N THR A 549 3.83 4.89 3.08
CA THR A 549 3.53 5.21 1.67
C THR A 549 4.81 5.56 0.91
N VAL A 550 4.98 4.94 -0.27
CA VAL A 550 6.03 5.24 -1.25
C VAL A 550 5.35 5.79 -2.49
N PHE A 551 5.43 7.09 -2.75
CA PHE A 551 4.77 7.68 -3.91
C PHE A 551 5.48 7.31 -5.22
N HIS A 552 4.69 6.88 -6.21
CA HIS A 552 5.07 6.63 -7.59
C HIS A 552 4.71 7.87 -8.44
N GLY A 553 5.64 8.76 -8.81
CA GLY A 553 7.05 8.78 -8.42
C GLY A 553 7.67 10.17 -8.52
N TYR A 554 8.97 10.23 -8.29
CA TYR A 554 9.82 11.38 -8.59
C TYR A 554 10.60 11.14 -9.89
N SER A 555 10.89 12.20 -10.63
CA SER A 555 11.96 12.23 -11.62
C SER A 555 12.50 13.66 -11.68
N GLY A 556 13.76 13.83 -12.09
CA GLY A 556 14.29 15.16 -12.40
C GLY A 556 13.47 15.83 -13.52
N ILE A 557 13.42 17.16 -13.54
CA ILE A 557 12.92 17.87 -14.73
C ILE A 557 13.95 17.79 -15.88
N GLU A 558 15.20 17.52 -15.52
CA GLU A 558 16.36 17.28 -16.35
C GLU A 558 16.45 15.82 -16.85
N GLY A 559 16.68 15.65 -18.16
CA GLY A 559 16.98 14.37 -18.82
C GLY A 559 17.65 14.61 -20.17
N SER A 560 17.65 13.65 -21.10
CA SER A 560 18.32 13.83 -22.40
C SER A 560 17.70 14.93 -23.29
N GLU A 561 18.52 15.51 -24.18
CA GLU A 561 18.08 16.53 -25.16
C GLU A 561 17.01 16.05 -26.17
N SER A 562 16.75 14.74 -26.27
CA SER A 562 15.82 14.14 -27.23
C SER A 562 14.52 13.63 -26.62
N ALA A 563 14.53 13.11 -25.39
CA ALA A 563 13.31 12.71 -24.68
C ALA A 563 12.63 13.88 -23.95
N THR A 564 13.43 14.82 -23.42
CA THR A 564 12.93 15.82 -22.47
C THR A 564 12.16 16.95 -23.16
N GLN A 565 10.98 17.26 -22.61
CA GLN A 565 10.09 18.34 -23.03
C GLN A 565 9.43 18.97 -21.79
N TRP A 566 8.90 20.19 -21.89
CA TRP A 566 8.10 20.76 -20.79
C TRP A 566 6.87 19.89 -20.51
N PRO A 567 6.60 19.49 -19.24
CA PRO A 567 7.10 20.10 -18.00
C PRO A 567 8.34 19.46 -17.36
N GLY A 568 8.91 18.38 -17.91
CA GLY A 568 10.16 17.76 -17.44
C GLY A 568 10.41 16.38 -18.04
N HIS A 569 11.56 15.76 -17.74
CA HIS A 569 11.82 14.36 -18.07
C HIS A 569 10.85 13.43 -17.31
N GLU A 570 10.39 12.36 -17.96
CA GLU A 570 9.19 11.62 -17.53
C GLU A 570 9.43 10.36 -16.71
N GLY A 571 10.67 9.96 -16.44
CA GLY A 571 10.97 8.77 -15.66
C GLY A 571 10.45 7.51 -16.35
N MET A 572 9.76 6.64 -15.58
CA MET A 572 9.26 5.34 -16.04
C MET A 572 8.57 5.42 -17.41
N TYR A 573 7.41 6.08 -17.49
CA TYR A 573 6.72 6.46 -18.73
C TYR A 573 5.75 7.63 -18.49
N SER A 574 5.56 8.49 -19.49
CA SER A 574 4.63 9.62 -19.44
C SER A 574 3.14 9.25 -19.30
N ILE A 575 2.79 7.95 -19.42
CA ILE A 575 1.42 7.44 -19.26
C ILE A 575 1.02 7.26 -17.79
N PHE A 576 1.95 6.97 -16.88
CA PHE A 576 1.66 6.72 -15.47
C PHE A 576 1.80 8.00 -14.64
N SER A 577 0.81 8.24 -13.77
CA SER A 577 0.93 9.24 -12.70
C SER A 577 1.99 8.83 -11.66
N ASP A 578 2.54 9.75 -10.87
CA ASP A 578 2.63 11.20 -11.10
C ASP A 578 4.08 11.67 -10.95
N ARG A 579 4.32 12.99 -10.90
CA ARG A 579 5.65 13.60 -10.75
C ARG A 579 5.65 14.52 -9.53
N PHE A 580 5.93 13.95 -8.37
CA PHE A 580 5.90 14.63 -7.06
C PHE A 580 7.12 15.55 -6.88
N ASN A 581 7.17 16.65 -7.64
CA ASN A 581 8.22 17.67 -7.61
C ASN A 581 7.74 19.04 -8.13
N SER A 582 8.61 20.05 -8.09
CA SER A 582 8.30 21.47 -8.38
C SER A 582 7.72 21.78 -9.78
N ARG A 583 7.69 20.81 -10.70
CA ARG A 583 6.95 20.96 -11.96
C ARG A 583 5.43 21.05 -11.75
N GLN A 584 4.91 20.42 -10.69
CA GLN A 584 3.50 20.49 -10.32
C GLN A 584 3.19 21.80 -9.58
N PRO A 585 2.14 22.56 -9.94
CA PRO A 585 1.77 23.79 -9.23
C PRO A 585 1.43 23.58 -7.76
N ALA A 586 1.01 22.38 -7.38
CA ALA A 586 0.69 22.00 -6.01
C ALA A 586 1.92 21.72 -5.12
N ALA A 587 3.14 21.62 -5.70
CA ALA A 587 4.34 21.22 -4.97
C ALA A 587 4.75 22.19 -3.84
N GLN A 588 4.34 23.46 -3.94
CA GLN A 588 4.52 24.45 -2.86
C GLN A 588 3.76 24.09 -1.56
N PHE A 589 2.82 23.16 -1.62
CA PHE A 589 2.04 22.66 -0.47
C PHE A 589 2.47 21.26 0.01
N TYR A 590 3.45 20.61 -0.65
CA TYR A 590 3.91 19.28 -0.27
C TYR A 590 4.51 19.18 1.15
N PRO A 591 5.20 20.20 1.73
CA PRO A 591 5.74 20.07 3.08
C PRO A 591 4.67 19.80 4.15
N GLU A 592 3.62 20.62 4.22
CA GLU A 592 2.50 20.43 5.16
C GLU A 592 1.75 19.12 4.92
N TRP A 593 1.55 18.74 3.65
CA TRP A 593 0.85 17.50 3.28
C TRP A 593 1.65 16.22 3.61
N THR A 594 2.96 16.24 3.42
CA THR A 594 3.85 15.12 3.78
C THR A 594 4.11 15.04 5.28
N GLU A 595 4.04 16.17 5.99
CA GLU A 595 4.01 16.24 7.46
C GLU A 595 2.71 15.63 8.02
N MET A 596 1.55 15.96 7.45
CA MET A 596 0.25 15.37 7.81
C MET A 596 0.19 13.86 7.58
N LEU A 597 0.62 13.40 6.39
CA LEU A 597 0.76 11.96 6.13
C LEU A 597 1.79 11.34 7.10
N GLY A 598 2.81 12.11 7.50
CA GLY A 598 3.78 11.77 8.52
C GLY A 598 3.18 11.57 9.92
N ARG A 599 2.25 12.43 10.37
CA ARG A 599 1.55 12.28 11.67
C ARG A 599 0.77 10.96 11.72
N ASN A 600 -0.02 10.70 10.67
CA ASN A 600 -0.74 9.43 10.50
C ASN A 600 0.23 8.23 10.53
N GLN A 601 1.28 8.24 9.71
CA GLN A 601 2.25 7.15 9.64
C GLN A 601 3.04 6.95 10.94
N LYS A 602 3.25 8.01 11.74
CA LYS A 602 3.85 7.93 13.07
C LYS A 602 2.92 7.23 14.06
N VAL A 603 1.66 7.66 14.15
CA VAL A 603 0.64 6.98 14.99
C VAL A 603 0.48 5.51 14.58
N LEU A 604 0.43 5.22 13.27
CA LEU A 604 0.32 3.87 12.70
C LEU A 604 1.61 3.02 12.85
N ARG A 605 2.64 3.54 13.51
CA ARG A 605 3.87 2.83 13.90
C ARG A 605 4.17 2.85 15.41
N GLN A 606 3.50 3.65 16.24
CA GLN A 606 3.72 3.63 17.70
C GLN A 606 3.27 2.31 18.32
N GLY A 607 3.95 1.86 19.39
CA GLY A 607 3.59 0.63 20.08
C GLY A 607 3.47 -0.62 19.19
N GLN A 608 2.56 -1.52 19.57
CA GLN A 608 2.21 -2.73 18.82
C GLN A 608 0.89 -2.56 18.07
N PRO A 609 0.72 -3.20 16.89
CA PRO A 609 -0.60 -3.30 16.26
C PRO A 609 -1.59 -4.00 17.19
N GLN A 610 -2.88 -3.69 17.07
CA GLN A 610 -3.93 -4.35 17.85
C GLN A 610 -4.98 -4.91 16.89
N ARG A 611 -5.09 -6.25 16.86
CA ARG A 611 -5.91 -7.01 15.90
C ARG A 611 -6.70 -8.10 16.64
N ASP A 612 -7.97 -8.27 16.31
CA ASP A 612 -8.86 -9.11 17.12
C ASP A 612 -8.83 -10.59 16.70
N ILE A 613 -8.76 -10.86 15.39
CA ILE A 613 -8.90 -12.21 14.84
C ILE A 613 -7.80 -12.53 13.82
N ALA A 614 -7.13 -13.67 14.00
CA ALA A 614 -6.30 -14.29 12.97
C ALA A 614 -7.14 -15.26 12.14
N ILE A 615 -7.17 -15.10 10.81
CA ILE A 615 -7.85 -16.03 9.90
C ILE A 615 -6.80 -16.85 9.14
N LEU A 616 -6.67 -18.14 9.49
CA LEU A 616 -5.66 -19.01 8.87
C LEU A 616 -6.04 -19.35 7.43
N ARG A 617 -5.17 -18.98 6.50
CA ARG A 617 -5.40 -19.01 5.05
C ARG A 617 -4.07 -19.17 4.30
N THR A 618 -3.80 -20.35 3.76
CA THR A 618 -2.60 -20.60 2.93
C THR A 618 -2.92 -20.35 1.45
N ASP A 619 -2.24 -19.39 0.82
CA ASP A 619 -2.48 -19.01 -0.57
C ASP A 619 -1.20 -18.83 -1.39
N ASN A 620 -0.97 -19.83 -2.26
CA ASN A 620 0.12 -19.85 -3.24
C ASN A 620 -0.29 -19.23 -4.59
N ARG A 621 -1.41 -18.47 -4.64
CA ARG A 621 -2.00 -17.80 -5.81
C ARG A 621 -2.70 -16.50 -5.40
N PHE A 622 -1.96 -15.68 -4.69
CA PHE A 622 -2.46 -14.40 -4.20
C PHE A 622 -2.81 -13.44 -5.34
N ILE A 623 -3.64 -12.44 -5.04
CA ILE A 623 -4.11 -11.44 -6.01
C ILE A 623 -3.05 -10.35 -6.15
N SER A 624 -1.94 -10.71 -6.79
CA SER A 624 -0.76 -9.85 -6.97
C SER A 624 -0.60 -9.28 -8.37
N TYR A 625 -1.24 -9.81 -9.43
CA TYR A 625 -1.01 -9.30 -10.79
C TYR A 625 -2.22 -9.37 -11.71
N GLY A 626 -2.72 -8.24 -12.20
CA GLY A 626 -3.94 -8.17 -13.03
C GLY A 626 -4.84 -7.01 -12.61
N GLN A 627 -6.06 -6.93 -13.17
CA GLN A 627 -7.05 -5.91 -12.77
C GLN A 627 -8.51 -6.39 -12.82
N PRO A 628 -9.35 -6.02 -11.84
CA PRO A 628 -10.77 -6.37 -11.84
C PRO A 628 -11.57 -5.53 -12.84
N ARG A 629 -12.08 -6.16 -13.92
CA ARG A 629 -12.72 -5.49 -15.07
C ARG A 629 -13.85 -4.51 -14.74
N ASP A 630 -14.64 -4.79 -13.71
CA ASP A 630 -15.84 -4.02 -13.34
C ASP A 630 -15.67 -3.21 -12.04
N TYR A 631 -14.53 -3.34 -11.35
CA TYR A 631 -14.30 -2.85 -9.98
C TYR A 631 -12.97 -2.10 -9.84
N THR A 632 -12.66 -1.29 -10.84
CA THR A 632 -11.51 -0.36 -10.91
C THR A 632 -12.04 1.03 -11.31
N PRO A 633 -11.40 2.18 -11.00
CA PRO A 633 -10.21 2.39 -10.14
C PRO A 633 -10.46 2.06 -8.66
N PRO A 634 -9.47 2.23 -7.73
CA PRO A 634 -9.59 1.86 -6.33
C PRO A 634 -10.81 2.41 -5.59
N GLU A 635 -11.28 3.62 -5.90
CA GLU A 635 -12.50 4.16 -5.29
C GLU A 635 -13.81 3.45 -5.74
N ASN A 636 -13.68 2.42 -6.57
CA ASN A 636 -14.69 1.47 -7.01
C ASN A 636 -14.24 0.00 -6.83
N SER A 637 -13.30 -0.29 -5.93
CA SER A 637 -12.80 -1.65 -5.62
C SER A 637 -13.89 -2.65 -5.23
N TYR A 638 -13.54 -3.93 -5.15
CA TYR A 638 -14.46 -5.01 -4.76
C TYR A 638 -15.00 -4.75 -3.33
N PHE A 639 -14.11 -4.34 -2.43
CA PHE A 639 -14.45 -3.93 -1.06
C PHE A 639 -15.33 -2.69 -0.99
N MET A 640 -15.05 -1.66 -1.81
CA MET A 640 -15.90 -0.46 -1.96
C MET A 640 -17.29 -0.75 -2.56
N ASN A 641 -17.59 -2.02 -2.87
CA ASN A 641 -18.88 -2.52 -3.32
C ASN A 641 -19.38 -3.70 -2.47
N ASP A 642 -18.89 -3.84 -1.23
CA ASP A 642 -19.29 -4.84 -0.22
C ASP A 642 -19.08 -6.30 -0.66
N LYS A 643 -17.96 -6.56 -1.37
CA LYS A 643 -17.60 -7.87 -1.92
C LYS A 643 -16.14 -8.24 -1.61
N PRO A 644 -15.77 -8.47 -0.34
CA PRO A 644 -14.44 -8.98 0.01
C PRO A 644 -14.09 -10.24 -0.79
N TYR A 645 -12.80 -10.46 -1.05
CA TYR A 645 -12.33 -11.60 -1.83
C TYR A 645 -12.38 -12.89 -1.02
N PHE A 646 -11.91 -12.85 0.23
CA PHE A 646 -11.65 -14.02 1.05
C PHE A 646 -12.77 -14.23 2.09
N TRP A 647 -12.89 -13.41 3.13
CA TRP A 647 -13.94 -13.54 4.13
C TRP A 647 -15.25 -12.87 3.68
N LYS A 648 -16.17 -13.64 3.10
CA LYS A 648 -17.41 -13.14 2.47
C LYS A 648 -18.42 -12.44 3.40
N ASP A 649 -18.35 -12.62 4.71
CA ASP A 649 -19.36 -12.13 5.66
C ASP A 649 -18.85 -10.92 6.47
N LEU A 650 -19.13 -9.72 5.97
CA LEU A 650 -18.69 -8.47 6.58
C LEU A 650 -19.34 -8.15 7.95
N SER A 651 -20.21 -9.00 8.50
CA SER A 651 -20.86 -8.72 9.79
C SER A 651 -19.87 -8.44 10.92
N LEU A 652 -18.71 -9.11 10.93
CA LEU A 652 -17.64 -8.87 11.90
C LEU A 652 -17.11 -7.43 11.78
N GLN A 653 -16.72 -7.03 10.58
CA GLN A 653 -16.19 -5.69 10.31
C GLN A 653 -17.21 -4.60 10.62
N HIS A 654 -18.49 -4.84 10.31
CA HIS A 654 -19.54 -3.85 10.54
C HIS A 654 -19.80 -3.57 12.03
N GLU A 655 -19.36 -4.44 12.94
CA GLU A 655 -19.49 -4.28 14.40
C GLU A 655 -18.14 -3.87 15.04
N GLY A 656 -17.09 -3.64 14.22
CA GLY A 656 -15.77 -3.15 14.65
C GLY A 656 -14.64 -4.19 14.73
N TYR A 657 -14.89 -5.48 14.46
CA TYR A 657 -13.85 -6.51 14.55
C TYR A 657 -12.77 -6.33 13.46
N THR A 658 -11.52 -6.25 13.91
CA THR A 658 -10.34 -6.24 13.06
C THR A 658 -9.79 -7.65 12.83
N TYR A 659 -9.40 -7.97 11.60
CA TYR A 659 -8.88 -9.28 11.24
C TYR A 659 -7.87 -9.24 10.09
N ASP A 660 -6.94 -10.20 10.11
CA ASP A 660 -5.88 -10.39 9.10
C ASP A 660 -5.79 -11.85 8.65
N TYR A 661 -5.15 -12.10 7.50
CA TYR A 661 -4.94 -13.44 6.96
C TYR A 661 -3.45 -13.80 6.91
N PHE A 662 -3.12 -15.06 7.23
CA PHE A 662 -1.78 -15.62 7.02
C PHE A 662 -1.82 -17.17 7.01
N SER A 663 -0.78 -17.80 6.47
CA SER A 663 -0.63 -19.25 6.47
C SER A 663 -0.54 -19.82 7.90
N PRO A 664 -1.22 -20.93 8.22
CA PRO A 664 -1.09 -21.61 9.51
C PRO A 664 0.36 -22.06 9.80
N GLN A 665 1.23 -22.12 8.78
CA GLN A 665 2.65 -22.44 8.90
C GLN A 665 3.44 -21.38 9.70
N LEU A 666 2.98 -20.12 9.77
CA LEU A 666 3.62 -19.11 10.63
C LEU A 666 3.60 -19.53 12.11
N LEU A 667 2.59 -20.29 12.54
CA LEU A 667 2.51 -20.81 13.92
C LEU A 667 3.69 -21.73 14.26
N GLU A 668 4.30 -22.38 13.26
CA GLU A 668 5.43 -23.30 13.43
C GLU A 668 6.75 -22.56 13.75
N ASP A 669 6.81 -21.23 13.54
CA ASP A 669 8.02 -20.45 13.81
C ASP A 669 8.18 -20.07 15.29
N VAL A 670 8.41 -21.08 16.13
CA VAL A 670 8.47 -20.97 17.61
C VAL A 670 9.57 -20.03 18.16
N GLU A 671 10.46 -19.54 17.30
CA GLU A 671 11.50 -18.57 17.68
C GLU A 671 10.98 -17.12 17.64
N ASN A 672 10.00 -16.83 16.79
CA ASN A 672 9.41 -15.50 16.59
C ASN A 672 7.92 -15.43 17.00
N VAL A 673 7.16 -16.53 16.87
CA VAL A 673 5.71 -16.58 17.13
C VAL A 673 5.41 -17.20 18.50
N SER A 674 4.66 -16.46 19.30
CA SER A 674 4.28 -16.77 20.68
C SER A 674 2.76 -16.72 20.87
N TRP A 675 2.25 -17.29 21.95
CA TRP A 675 0.82 -17.27 22.29
C TRP A 675 0.64 -17.37 23.80
N SER A 676 -0.57 -17.04 24.25
CA SER A 676 -1.05 -17.23 25.62
C SER A 676 -2.38 -18.01 25.60
N SER A 677 -3.06 -18.06 26.74
CA SER A 677 -4.42 -18.61 26.83
C SER A 677 -5.51 -17.67 26.29
N THR A 678 -5.14 -16.44 25.92
CA THR A 678 -6.06 -15.37 25.51
C THR A 678 -5.67 -14.66 24.21
N GLU A 679 -4.40 -14.73 23.79
CA GLU A 679 -3.90 -14.00 22.62
C GLU A 679 -2.83 -14.80 21.85
N LEU A 680 -2.88 -14.76 20.52
CA LEU A 680 -1.79 -15.14 19.63
C LEU A 680 -0.93 -13.90 19.32
N GLN A 681 0.39 -14.04 19.47
CA GLN A 681 1.39 -12.99 19.35
C GLN A 681 1.10 -11.75 20.23
N PRO A 682 1.05 -11.90 21.57
CA PRO A 682 0.76 -10.81 22.52
C PRO A 682 1.84 -9.71 22.57
N ASP A 683 3.09 -10.01 22.21
CA ASP A 683 4.15 -9.00 22.03
C ASP A 683 4.03 -8.26 20.67
N GLY A 684 2.89 -8.39 19.99
CA GLY A 684 2.56 -7.83 18.67
C GLY A 684 1.03 -7.68 18.50
N PRO A 685 0.40 -8.21 17.42
CA PRO A 685 -1.03 -7.99 17.11
C PRO A 685 -2.03 -8.47 18.16
N GLY A 686 -1.66 -9.45 19.00
CA GLY A 686 -2.49 -9.93 20.11
C GLY A 686 -3.83 -10.57 19.70
N TYR A 687 -3.90 -11.32 18.61
CA TYR A 687 -5.17 -11.88 18.11
C TYR A 687 -5.87 -12.73 19.18
N GLN A 688 -7.06 -12.28 19.60
CA GLN A 688 -7.85 -12.90 20.68
C GLN A 688 -8.39 -14.27 20.27
N ALA A 689 -8.63 -14.48 18.97
CA ALA A 689 -9.18 -15.71 18.42
C ALA A 689 -8.57 -16.09 17.07
N VAL A 690 -8.65 -17.39 16.75
CA VAL A 690 -8.16 -17.97 15.49
C VAL A 690 -9.32 -18.63 14.73
N ILE A 691 -9.51 -18.25 13.46
CA ILE A 691 -10.53 -18.82 12.56
C ILE A 691 -9.88 -19.73 11.51
N LEU A 692 -10.52 -20.88 11.24
CA LEU A 692 -10.21 -21.76 10.12
C LEU A 692 -11.45 -21.95 9.26
N TYR A 693 -11.32 -21.74 7.94
CA TYR A 693 -12.41 -21.90 6.97
C TYR A 693 -12.07 -22.78 5.75
N GLN A 694 -10.80 -22.89 5.36
CA GLN A 694 -10.37 -23.75 4.25
C GLN A 694 -10.51 -25.24 4.62
N ASP A 695 -10.75 -26.09 3.62
CA ASP A 695 -10.94 -27.54 3.81
C ASP A 695 -9.61 -28.27 4.07
N SER A 696 -8.52 -27.83 3.46
CA SER A 696 -7.17 -28.34 3.70
C SER A 696 -6.55 -27.77 4.96
N LEU A 697 -5.84 -28.60 5.74
CA LEU A 697 -4.88 -28.16 6.75
C LEU A 697 -3.61 -29.02 6.69
N GLU A 698 -2.47 -28.37 6.85
CA GLU A 698 -1.13 -28.93 6.96
C GLU A 698 -1.00 -29.73 8.27
N LEU A 699 -0.44 -30.95 8.25
CA LEU A 699 -0.39 -31.79 9.44
C LEU A 699 0.45 -31.16 10.58
N SER A 700 1.61 -30.59 10.27
CA SER A 700 2.48 -29.90 11.23
C SER A 700 1.78 -28.69 11.87
N SER A 701 1.11 -27.86 11.07
CA SER A 701 0.39 -26.70 11.57
C SER A 701 -0.86 -27.11 12.40
N ALA A 702 -1.44 -28.28 12.13
CA ALA A 702 -2.51 -28.85 12.96
C ALA A 702 -2.00 -29.34 14.32
N GLU A 703 -0.83 -29.99 14.39
CA GLU A 703 -0.18 -30.32 15.67
C GLU A 703 0.06 -29.04 16.49
N ARG A 704 0.55 -28.00 15.82
CA ARG A 704 0.83 -26.69 16.41
C ARG A 704 -0.42 -25.98 16.93
N LEU A 705 -1.50 -26.01 16.16
CA LEU A 705 -2.80 -25.47 16.55
C LEU A 705 -3.42 -26.25 17.72
N LEU A 706 -3.11 -27.54 17.90
CA LEU A 706 -3.52 -28.30 19.08
C LEU A 706 -2.79 -27.84 20.35
N GLU A 707 -1.49 -27.53 20.29
CA GLU A 707 -0.78 -26.94 21.44
C GLU A 707 -1.42 -25.61 21.86
N ILE A 708 -1.65 -24.73 20.90
CA ILE A 708 -2.32 -23.43 21.09
C ILE A 708 -3.73 -23.60 21.67
N ALA A 709 -4.48 -24.60 21.21
CA ALA A 709 -5.80 -24.94 21.71
C ALA A 709 -5.78 -25.50 23.15
N GLU A 710 -4.79 -26.34 23.49
CA GLU A 710 -4.68 -26.95 24.83
C GLU A 710 -4.22 -25.94 25.90
N ASP A 711 -3.40 -24.94 25.52
CA ASP A 711 -3.07 -23.80 26.39
C ASP A 711 -4.27 -22.85 26.63
N GLY A 712 -5.25 -22.86 25.72
CA GLY A 712 -6.60 -22.33 25.96
C GLY A 712 -7.11 -21.30 24.97
N LEU A 713 -6.33 -20.92 23.95
CA LEU A 713 -6.70 -19.87 23.01
C LEU A 713 -8.03 -20.20 22.28
N PRO A 714 -8.96 -19.23 22.15
CA PRO A 714 -10.19 -19.40 21.38
C PRO A 714 -9.97 -19.74 19.90
N ILE A 715 -10.57 -20.84 19.42
CA ILE A 715 -10.49 -21.29 18.02
C ILE A 715 -11.87 -21.61 17.46
N LEU A 716 -12.13 -21.19 16.22
CA LEU A 716 -13.39 -21.40 15.52
C LEU A 716 -13.18 -22.07 14.15
N PHE A 717 -13.83 -23.21 13.93
CA PHE A 717 -13.95 -23.84 12.62
C PHE A 717 -15.26 -23.40 11.95
N VAL A 718 -15.17 -22.90 10.72
CA VAL A 718 -16.31 -22.34 9.96
C VAL A 718 -16.51 -23.16 8.69
N ASN A 719 -17.64 -23.86 8.62
CA ASN A 719 -18.00 -24.74 7.50
C ASN A 719 -18.79 -23.99 6.41
N ASN A 720 -19.00 -24.60 5.25
CA ASN A 720 -19.78 -24.06 4.11
C ASN A 720 -19.41 -22.59 3.76
N THR A 721 -18.11 -22.35 3.58
CA THR A 721 -17.56 -21.01 3.25
C THR A 721 -17.14 -20.93 1.79
N SER A 722 -16.76 -19.74 1.32
CA SER A 722 -16.25 -19.55 -0.03
C SER A 722 -15.23 -18.41 -0.14
N GLU A 723 -14.42 -18.40 -1.20
CA GLU A 723 -13.49 -17.31 -1.52
C GLU A 723 -13.29 -17.13 -3.04
N ILE A 724 -12.71 -15.98 -3.43
CA ILE A 724 -12.31 -15.65 -4.80
C ILE A 724 -10.78 -15.46 -4.81
N ARG A 725 -10.07 -16.25 -5.62
CA ARG A 725 -8.59 -16.12 -5.80
C ARG A 725 -8.15 -15.50 -7.13
N THR A 726 -9.08 -15.20 -8.04
CA THR A 726 -8.80 -14.54 -9.34
C THR A 726 -9.99 -13.67 -9.74
N HIS A 727 -9.75 -12.47 -10.28
CA HIS A 727 -10.76 -11.43 -10.52
C HIS A 727 -11.94 -11.88 -11.41
N GLN A 728 -11.74 -12.87 -12.28
CA GLN A 728 -12.77 -13.40 -13.19
C GLN A 728 -12.93 -14.93 -13.08
N GLY A 729 -12.36 -15.54 -12.03
CA GLY A 729 -12.48 -16.97 -11.77
C GLY A 729 -13.82 -17.36 -11.12
N PRO A 730 -14.07 -18.67 -10.96
CA PRO A 730 -15.15 -19.15 -10.12
C PRO A 730 -14.86 -18.85 -8.65
N GLU A 731 -15.92 -18.64 -7.88
CA GLU A 731 -15.87 -18.70 -6.43
C GLU A 731 -15.60 -20.15 -5.99
N ILE A 732 -14.59 -20.34 -5.13
CA ILE A 732 -14.20 -21.63 -4.55
C ILE A 732 -15.04 -21.83 -3.29
N SER A 733 -15.52 -23.05 -3.02
CA SER A 733 -16.34 -23.36 -1.83
C SER A 733 -15.72 -24.47 -0.99
N TYR A 734 -15.83 -24.35 0.34
CA TYR A 734 -15.28 -25.28 1.33
C TYR A 734 -16.39 -25.86 2.21
N ASP A 735 -16.63 -27.17 2.12
CA ASP A 735 -17.74 -27.85 2.80
C ASP A 735 -17.52 -27.96 4.33
N GLU A 736 -16.36 -28.49 4.78
CA GLU A 736 -15.97 -28.56 6.20
C GLU A 736 -14.50 -28.10 6.38
N ALA A 737 -14.27 -27.21 7.35
CA ALA A 737 -12.94 -26.69 7.67
C ALA A 737 -12.02 -27.74 8.32
N ALA A 738 -10.78 -27.80 7.83
CA ALA A 738 -9.75 -28.81 8.17
C ALA A 738 -10.27 -30.26 8.07
N SER A 739 -10.83 -30.59 6.90
CA SER A 739 -11.44 -31.87 6.54
C SER A 739 -10.57 -32.75 5.65
N THR A 740 -9.47 -32.22 5.07
CA THR A 740 -8.47 -32.94 4.28
C THR A 740 -7.05 -32.43 4.58
N THR A 741 -6.03 -33.20 4.23
CA THR A 741 -4.62 -32.76 4.32
C THR A 741 -4.28 -31.76 3.21
N ARG A 742 -3.28 -30.89 3.39
CA ARG A 742 -2.79 -30.05 2.30
C ARG A 742 -1.79 -30.77 1.38
N PHE A 743 -0.95 -31.64 1.95
CA PHE A 743 0.12 -32.34 1.24
C PHE A 743 -0.21 -33.83 0.99
N LEU A 744 0.53 -34.46 0.07
CA LEU A 744 0.26 -35.84 -0.37
C LEU A 744 0.60 -36.89 0.69
N ASN A 745 1.69 -36.68 1.44
CA ASN A 745 2.25 -37.65 2.38
C ASN A 745 1.82 -37.46 3.84
N ASP A 746 1.03 -36.43 4.16
CA ASP A 746 0.43 -36.23 5.48
C ASP A 746 -0.49 -37.42 5.86
N ASP A 747 -0.40 -37.95 7.09
CA ASP A 747 -1.37 -38.95 7.55
C ASP A 747 -2.72 -38.30 7.87
N PHE A 748 -3.63 -38.40 6.92
CA PHE A 748 -5.02 -37.96 7.04
C PHE A 748 -5.74 -38.51 8.30
N SER A 749 -5.37 -39.70 8.78
CA SER A 749 -5.92 -40.29 10.00
C SER A 749 -5.42 -39.59 11.26
N GLU A 750 -4.17 -39.12 11.23
CA GLU A 750 -3.54 -38.34 12.30
C GLU A 750 -4.11 -36.93 12.33
N LEU A 751 -4.20 -36.24 11.18
CA LEU A 751 -4.90 -34.95 11.04
C LEU A 751 -6.35 -35.04 11.55
N THR A 752 -7.10 -36.04 11.10
CA THR A 752 -8.48 -36.30 11.56
C THR A 752 -8.56 -36.49 13.09
N ASN A 753 -7.53 -37.10 13.70
CA ASN A 753 -7.48 -37.28 15.15
C ASN A 753 -7.07 -36.00 15.89
N ILE A 754 -6.16 -35.21 15.33
CA ILE A 754 -5.72 -33.90 15.86
C ILE A 754 -6.88 -32.89 15.81
N VAL A 755 -7.46 -32.66 14.64
CA VAL A 755 -8.61 -31.75 14.44
C VAL A 755 -9.78 -32.14 15.34
N LYS A 756 -10.00 -33.44 15.58
CA LYS A 756 -11.00 -33.94 16.53
C LYS A 756 -10.67 -33.71 18.00
N GLN A 757 -9.38 -33.66 18.38
CA GLN A 757 -8.97 -33.25 19.73
C GLN A 757 -9.20 -31.75 19.90
N ILE A 758 -8.82 -30.92 18.92
CA ILE A 758 -9.09 -29.48 18.90
C ILE A 758 -10.60 -29.21 19.01
N LYS A 759 -11.42 -29.76 18.09
CA LYS A 759 -12.89 -29.66 18.07
C LYS A 759 -13.59 -30.27 19.33
N ALA A 760 -12.86 -30.76 20.33
CA ALA A 760 -13.39 -31.27 21.60
C ALA A 760 -13.00 -30.42 22.85
N LEU A 761 -12.19 -29.37 22.68
CA LEU A 761 -11.76 -28.48 23.76
C LEU A 761 -12.82 -27.38 24.07
N PRO A 762 -12.89 -26.86 25.31
CA PRO A 762 -13.98 -25.98 25.76
C PRO A 762 -13.92 -24.56 25.16
N ASN A 763 -12.73 -24.11 24.80
CA ASN A 763 -12.38 -22.88 24.08
C ASN A 763 -12.58 -22.99 22.56
N VAL A 764 -13.06 -24.12 22.05
CA VAL A 764 -13.22 -24.34 20.61
C VAL A 764 -14.71 -24.35 20.22
N ARG A 765 -15.01 -23.83 19.03
CA ARG A 765 -16.34 -23.85 18.42
C ARG A 765 -16.27 -24.38 16.99
N VAL A 766 -17.41 -24.89 16.51
CA VAL A 766 -17.62 -25.25 15.09
C VAL A 766 -18.98 -24.68 14.69
N VAL A 767 -19.03 -23.95 13.57
CA VAL A 767 -20.27 -23.37 13.05
C VAL A 767 -20.53 -23.80 11.61
N ASP A 768 -21.81 -23.89 11.25
CA ASP A 768 -22.25 -24.40 9.95
C ASP A 768 -22.06 -23.40 8.79
N ASN A 769 -21.82 -22.10 9.06
CA ASN A 769 -21.58 -21.04 8.07
C ASN A 769 -21.09 -19.74 8.76
N GLN A 770 -20.59 -18.79 7.95
CA GLN A 770 -19.98 -17.54 8.40
C GLN A 770 -20.93 -16.64 9.22
N SER A 771 -22.23 -16.61 8.94
CA SER A 771 -23.18 -15.74 9.65
C SER A 771 -23.43 -16.13 11.13
N ALA A 772 -22.90 -17.29 11.56
CA ALA A 772 -22.90 -17.71 12.95
C ALA A 772 -21.58 -17.39 13.69
N THR A 773 -20.56 -16.87 12.99
CA THR A 773 -19.21 -16.59 13.55
C THR A 773 -19.25 -15.60 14.69
N MET A 774 -19.87 -14.43 14.50
CA MET A 774 -19.98 -13.38 15.53
C MET A 774 -20.62 -13.90 16.82
N ALA A 775 -21.72 -14.65 16.70
CA ALA A 775 -22.38 -15.26 17.84
C ALA A 775 -21.50 -16.29 18.55
N ALA A 776 -20.68 -17.06 17.82
CA ALA A 776 -19.76 -18.03 18.38
C ALA A 776 -18.53 -17.41 19.06
N LEU A 777 -18.07 -16.24 18.59
CA LEU A 777 -17.02 -15.42 19.22
C LEU A 777 -17.51 -14.80 20.53
N SER A 778 -18.71 -14.23 20.55
CA SER A 778 -19.34 -13.76 21.80
C SER A 778 -19.60 -14.92 22.79
N ASP A 779 -20.02 -16.10 22.31
CA ASP A 779 -20.12 -17.35 23.11
C ASP A 779 -18.74 -17.88 23.60
N LEU A 780 -17.63 -17.28 23.19
CA LEU A 780 -16.26 -17.52 23.67
C LEU A 780 -15.72 -16.39 24.55
N GLY A 781 -16.43 -15.25 24.66
CA GLY A 781 -15.96 -14.06 25.36
C GLY A 781 -14.97 -13.21 24.54
N ILE A 782 -15.14 -13.20 23.22
CA ILE A 782 -14.35 -12.37 22.29
C ILE A 782 -15.23 -11.23 21.80
N GLU A 783 -14.74 -10.02 21.98
CA GLU A 783 -15.38 -8.73 21.72
C GLU A 783 -14.28 -7.83 21.10
N PRO A 784 -14.59 -6.98 20.09
CA PRO A 784 -13.56 -6.25 19.36
C PRO A 784 -12.93 -5.17 20.23
N ARG A 785 -11.65 -4.82 20.01
CA ARG A 785 -10.99 -3.76 20.79
C ARG A 785 -11.57 -2.36 20.58
N VAL A 786 -12.20 -2.13 19.43
CA VAL A 786 -13.04 -0.96 19.15
C VAL A 786 -14.38 -1.47 18.64
N GLU A 787 -15.40 -1.47 19.49
CA GLU A 787 -16.77 -1.88 19.16
C GLU A 787 -17.54 -0.67 18.64
N TYR A 788 -18.29 -0.86 17.55
CA TYR A 788 -19.19 0.17 17.02
C TYR A 788 -20.55 0.05 17.70
N GLY A 789 -21.10 1.14 18.26
CA GLY A 789 -22.38 1.12 19.00
C GLY A 789 -23.61 0.76 18.14
N ALA A 790 -23.46 0.74 16.81
CA ALA A 790 -24.39 0.11 15.89
C ALA A 790 -23.67 -0.38 14.61
N PRO A 791 -24.15 -1.48 13.98
CA PRO A 791 -23.51 -2.01 12.78
C PRO A 791 -23.48 -1.02 11.61
N THR A 792 -22.31 -0.77 11.03
CA THR A 792 -22.09 0.20 9.95
C THR A 792 -21.16 -0.33 8.84
N ASP A 793 -21.47 -0.01 7.60
CA ASP A 793 -20.66 -0.31 6.42
C ASP A 793 -19.80 0.88 5.96
N LYS A 794 -19.84 2.02 6.68
CA LYS A 794 -19.19 3.28 6.31
C LYS A 794 -17.85 3.54 7.00
N LEU A 795 -17.60 2.91 8.16
CA LEU A 795 -16.44 3.19 9.02
C LEU A 795 -15.45 2.01 9.01
N MET A 796 -14.16 2.34 9.04
CA MET A 796 -13.06 1.40 9.28
C MET A 796 -12.17 1.96 10.40
N THR A 797 -11.69 1.08 11.28
CA THR A 797 -10.75 1.42 12.36
C THR A 797 -9.48 0.57 12.28
N ILE A 798 -8.36 1.17 12.69
CA ILE A 798 -7.12 0.45 13.01
C ILE A 798 -6.51 1.06 14.27
N SER A 799 -6.11 0.20 15.20
CA SER A 799 -5.62 0.61 16.52
C SER A 799 -4.24 0.07 16.82
N ARG A 800 -3.50 0.78 17.66
CA ARG A 800 -2.18 0.41 18.17
C ARG A 800 -2.07 0.73 19.65
N PHE A 801 -1.48 -0.18 20.43
CA PHE A 801 -1.25 0.04 21.85
C PHE A 801 0.23 0.26 22.11
N ASP A 802 0.58 1.42 22.66
CA ASP A 802 1.94 1.73 23.10
C ASP A 802 2.14 1.40 24.59
N PRO A 803 2.97 0.40 24.94
CA PRO A 803 3.23 0.02 26.31
C PRO A 803 4.38 0.80 26.98
N ASP A 804 5.18 1.58 26.23
CA ASP A 804 6.16 2.50 26.80
C ASP A 804 5.45 3.80 27.25
N GLU A 805 4.48 4.29 26.46
CA GLU A 805 3.70 5.50 26.76
C GLU A 805 2.34 5.26 27.42
N ASN A 806 1.86 4.00 27.48
CA ASN A 806 0.56 3.57 27.99
C ASN A 806 -0.65 4.22 27.28
N VAL A 807 -0.63 4.22 25.94
CA VAL A 807 -1.65 4.88 25.09
C VAL A 807 -2.26 3.88 24.11
N LEU A 808 -3.60 3.85 24.01
CA LEU A 808 -4.29 3.21 22.89
C LEU A 808 -4.59 4.26 21.82
N TYR A 809 -3.91 4.16 20.69
CA TYR A 809 -4.18 4.96 19.49
C TYR A 809 -5.21 4.25 18.59
N THR A 810 -6.09 5.01 17.94
CA THR A 810 -7.03 4.52 16.92
C THR A 810 -7.18 5.54 15.80
N PHE A 811 -6.90 5.12 14.56
CA PHE A 811 -7.29 5.85 13.34
C PHE A 811 -8.67 5.34 12.90
N ALA A 812 -9.63 6.25 12.76
CA ALA A 812 -11.00 5.97 12.34
C ALA A 812 -11.32 6.71 11.04
N TYR A 813 -11.71 6.00 9.98
CA TYR A 813 -11.85 6.57 8.63
C TYR A 813 -13.20 6.23 7.97
N SER A 814 -13.89 7.25 7.46
CA SER A 814 -15.15 7.15 6.73
C SER A 814 -14.92 6.73 5.27
N PHE A 815 -14.42 5.50 5.10
CA PHE A 815 -13.67 5.05 3.91
C PHE A 815 -14.46 5.01 2.59
N LYS A 816 -15.79 5.08 2.60
CA LYS A 816 -16.64 5.08 1.38
C LYS A 816 -16.66 6.43 0.64
N PHE A 817 -15.54 7.16 0.68
CA PHE A 817 -15.34 8.57 0.30
C PHE A 817 -15.83 8.99 -1.10
N LYS A 818 -15.95 8.05 -2.05
CA LYS A 818 -16.48 8.27 -3.40
C LYS A 818 -17.91 7.77 -3.58
N LYS A 819 -18.24 6.65 -2.95
CA LYS A 819 -19.55 5.99 -3.06
C LYS A 819 -20.65 6.86 -2.46
N ASP A 820 -20.32 7.47 -1.33
CA ASP A 820 -21.24 8.22 -0.49
C ASP A 820 -21.00 9.74 -0.63
N ALA A 821 -20.26 10.17 -1.66
CA ALA A 821 -19.85 11.56 -1.84
C ALA A 821 -21.06 12.52 -1.93
N GLY A 822 -21.28 13.31 -0.87
CA GLY A 822 -22.43 14.21 -0.73
C GLY A 822 -23.49 13.74 0.28
N ASP A 823 -23.34 12.57 0.90
CA ASP A 823 -24.05 12.22 2.14
C ASP A 823 -23.65 13.19 3.27
N PRO A 824 -24.55 13.43 4.26
CA PRO A 824 -24.22 14.22 5.44
C PRO A 824 -23.21 13.49 6.35
N ALA A 825 -22.63 14.24 7.30
CA ALA A 825 -21.85 13.67 8.38
C ALA A 825 -22.66 12.62 9.16
N THR A 826 -21.99 11.54 9.57
CA THR A 826 -22.57 10.44 10.35
C THR A 826 -21.86 10.37 11.70
N ALA A 827 -22.65 10.33 12.78
CA ALA A 827 -22.14 10.07 14.13
C ALA A 827 -21.88 8.56 14.31
N PHE A 828 -20.79 8.23 14.98
CA PHE A 828 -20.37 6.87 15.30
C PHE A 828 -19.99 6.78 16.78
N ASP A 829 -20.75 6.00 17.54
CA ASP A 829 -20.39 5.59 18.89
C ASP A 829 -19.27 4.53 18.82
N LEU A 830 -18.15 4.78 19.50
CA LEU A 830 -17.00 3.87 19.60
C LEU A 830 -16.74 3.51 21.07
N SER A 831 -16.85 2.23 21.41
CA SER A 831 -16.38 1.71 22.71
C SER A 831 -14.99 1.13 22.54
N MET A 832 -13.97 1.77 23.12
CA MET A 832 -12.55 1.40 22.98
C MET A 832 -12.01 0.70 24.23
N ASP A 833 -11.16 -0.31 24.07
CA ASP A 833 -10.62 -1.07 25.19
C ASP A 833 -9.77 -0.24 26.17
N GLY A 834 -9.97 -0.50 27.46
CA GLY A 834 -9.28 0.21 28.55
C GLY A 834 -10.04 1.42 29.08
N LEU A 835 -9.71 1.80 30.33
CA LEU A 835 -10.21 3.02 30.96
C LEU A 835 -9.12 4.09 30.88
N GLY A 836 -9.42 5.22 30.25
CA GLY A 836 -8.50 6.35 30.15
C GLY A 836 -9.19 7.66 29.83
N LYS A 837 -8.42 8.73 29.65
CA LYS A 837 -8.94 10.00 29.11
C LYS A 837 -8.70 10.02 27.59
N PRO A 838 -9.73 10.18 26.75
CA PRO A 838 -9.58 10.27 25.30
C PRO A 838 -9.22 11.69 24.84
N TYR A 839 -8.38 11.76 23.81
CA TYR A 839 -7.90 12.95 23.12
C TYR A 839 -8.00 12.76 21.60
N THR A 840 -8.22 13.83 20.85
CA THR A 840 -8.04 13.88 19.40
C THR A 840 -6.65 14.43 19.05
N ILE A 841 -6.07 13.97 17.94
CA ILE A 841 -4.86 14.49 17.32
C ILE A 841 -5.25 15.03 15.95
N ASP A 842 -5.16 16.33 15.73
CA ASP A 842 -5.29 16.89 14.39
C ASP A 842 -4.07 16.50 13.54
N ASP A 843 -4.27 15.87 12.37
CA ASP A 843 -3.15 15.41 11.56
C ASP A 843 -2.49 16.53 10.74
N TRP A 844 -3.22 17.61 10.42
CA TRP A 844 -2.68 18.75 9.67
C TRP A 844 -1.92 19.74 10.57
N THR A 845 -2.44 20.10 11.74
CA THR A 845 -1.75 21.02 12.66
C THR A 845 -0.84 20.30 13.65
N GLY A 846 -1.23 19.11 14.12
CA GLY A 846 -0.62 18.42 15.26
C GLY A 846 -1.30 18.72 16.61
N ASP A 847 -2.39 19.50 16.63
CA ASP A 847 -3.07 19.90 17.86
C ASP A 847 -3.61 18.71 18.66
N ILE A 848 -3.31 18.69 19.96
CA ILE A 848 -3.74 17.65 20.90
C ILE A 848 -4.88 18.21 21.75
N SER A 849 -6.11 17.71 21.53
CA SER A 849 -7.30 18.22 22.21
C SER A 849 -7.99 17.15 23.05
N ALA A 850 -8.19 17.42 24.34
CA ALA A 850 -8.98 16.56 25.22
C ALA A 850 -10.45 16.48 24.76
N MET A 851 -10.98 15.26 24.60
CA MET A 851 -12.40 15.07 24.31
C MET A 851 -13.22 15.35 25.59
N PRO A 852 -14.09 16.37 25.62
CA PRO A 852 -14.81 16.76 26.84
C PRO A 852 -15.98 15.82 27.17
N THR A 853 -16.41 14.99 26.20
CA THR A 853 -17.56 14.08 26.24
C THR A 853 -17.09 12.64 25.97
N PHE A 854 -17.18 11.80 27.01
CA PHE A 854 -16.93 10.35 26.96
C PHE A 854 -17.63 9.67 28.14
N GLU A 855 -17.88 8.35 28.06
CA GLU A 855 -18.32 7.56 29.22
C GLU A 855 -17.35 6.40 29.52
N HIS A 856 -17.38 5.92 30.76
CA HIS A 856 -16.61 4.74 31.21
C HIS A 856 -17.58 3.62 31.56
N SER A 857 -17.53 2.55 30.79
CA SER A 857 -18.53 1.48 30.76
C SER A 857 -17.85 0.15 30.55
N ALA A 858 -18.27 -0.91 31.25
CA ALA A 858 -17.69 -2.27 31.23
C ALA A 858 -16.17 -2.44 31.52
N GLY A 859 -15.36 -1.37 31.59
CA GLY A 859 -13.90 -1.40 31.57
C GLY A 859 -13.27 -0.75 30.31
N ARG A 860 -14.09 -0.06 29.52
CA ARG A 860 -13.83 0.53 28.21
C ARG A 860 -14.16 2.03 28.23
N THR A 861 -13.60 2.77 27.28
CA THR A 861 -13.80 4.21 27.10
C THR A 861 -14.68 4.45 25.88
N GLU A 862 -15.88 4.99 26.09
CA GLU A 862 -16.91 5.22 25.07
C GLU A 862 -16.88 6.67 24.59
N VAL A 863 -16.76 6.91 23.27
CA VAL A 863 -16.74 8.23 22.63
C VAL A 863 -17.68 8.30 21.42
N GLU A 864 -18.20 9.47 21.09
CA GLU A 864 -18.90 9.74 19.82
C GLU A 864 -17.96 10.56 18.91
N ILE A 865 -17.79 10.14 17.65
CA ILE A 865 -17.15 10.94 16.60
C ILE A 865 -18.12 11.19 15.44
N THR A 866 -17.96 12.28 14.69
CA THR A 866 -18.86 12.63 13.58
C THR A 866 -18.08 12.94 12.31
N LEU A 867 -18.17 12.06 11.31
CA LEU A 867 -17.37 12.13 10.07
C LEU A 867 -18.28 12.19 8.81
N LYS A 868 -17.94 13.04 7.84
CA LYS A 868 -18.45 12.93 6.45
C LYS A 868 -17.67 11.87 5.68
N PRO A 869 -18.18 11.36 4.54
CA PRO A 869 -17.45 10.42 3.68
C PRO A 869 -16.09 10.98 3.23
N GLY A 870 -15.02 10.29 3.60
CA GLY A 870 -13.63 10.68 3.35
C GLY A 870 -12.96 11.51 4.46
N GLU A 871 -13.64 11.81 5.56
CA GLU A 871 -13.02 12.37 6.76
C GLU A 871 -12.48 11.23 7.66
N ALA A 872 -11.42 11.53 8.42
CA ALA A 872 -10.78 10.64 9.37
C ALA A 872 -10.55 11.35 10.71
N GLU A 873 -10.29 10.57 11.77
CA GLU A 873 -10.00 11.04 13.12
C GLU A 873 -8.87 10.19 13.71
N LEU A 874 -7.90 10.82 14.38
CA LEU A 874 -6.87 10.14 15.19
C LEU A 874 -7.21 10.32 16.67
N ILE A 875 -7.57 9.22 17.34
CA ILE A 875 -7.94 9.20 18.75
C ILE A 875 -6.80 8.57 19.57
N ALA A 876 -6.42 9.21 20.67
CA ALA A 876 -5.46 8.70 21.64
C ALA A 876 -6.11 8.60 23.03
N VAL A 877 -6.13 7.39 23.61
CA VAL A 877 -6.69 7.15 24.95
C VAL A 877 -5.56 6.98 25.96
N ASP A 878 -5.49 7.92 26.91
CA ASP A 878 -4.51 7.95 28.00
C ASP A 878 -4.90 6.98 29.13
N LEU A 879 -4.30 5.79 29.13
CA LEU A 879 -4.62 4.72 30.08
C LEU A 879 -3.94 4.90 31.46
N ASP A 880 -3.12 5.94 31.65
CA ASP A 880 -2.64 6.34 32.99
C ASP A 880 -3.71 7.11 33.79
N ASN A 881 -4.82 7.52 33.15
CA ASN A 881 -5.95 8.24 33.76
C ASN A 881 -7.28 7.44 33.78
N PRO A 882 -7.35 6.24 34.39
CA PRO A 882 -8.54 5.37 34.38
C PRO A 882 -9.67 5.80 35.32
N ASP A 883 -9.43 6.77 36.21
CA ASP A 883 -10.46 7.41 37.06
C ASP A 883 -10.95 8.76 36.44
N ALA A 884 -10.58 9.07 35.19
CA ALA A 884 -11.01 10.29 34.50
C ALA A 884 -12.52 10.31 34.24
N THR A 885 -13.11 11.51 34.24
CA THR A 885 -14.54 11.71 33.94
C THR A 885 -14.70 12.87 32.98
N ALA A 886 -15.54 12.69 31.95
CA ALA A 886 -15.91 13.73 31.00
C ALA A 886 -16.36 15.02 31.71
N THR A 887 -15.85 16.15 31.24
CA THR A 887 -16.18 17.48 31.78
C THR A 887 -17.53 17.99 31.29
N VAL A 888 -18.02 17.46 30.16
CA VAL A 888 -19.38 17.64 29.62
C VAL A 888 -20.03 16.26 29.40
N ARG A 889 -21.33 16.14 29.70
CA ARG A 889 -22.13 14.94 29.38
C ARG A 889 -22.99 15.11 28.13
N SER A 890 -23.46 16.33 27.88
CA SER A 890 -24.27 16.69 26.71
C SER A 890 -24.36 18.20 26.59
N SER A 891 -24.35 18.72 25.37
CA SER A 891 -24.66 20.12 25.06
C SER A 891 -25.58 20.21 23.85
N ASP A 892 -26.28 21.33 23.69
CA ASP A 892 -26.99 21.72 22.45
C ASP A 892 -26.22 22.77 21.63
N ALA A 893 -24.95 23.01 21.98
CA ALA A 893 -24.01 23.89 21.27
C ALA A 893 -23.38 23.27 20.01
N SER A 894 -22.81 24.12 19.14
CA SER A 894 -22.11 23.72 17.90
C SER A 894 -20.94 22.77 18.17
N ARG A 895 -20.09 23.11 19.17
CA ARG A 895 -19.03 22.25 19.69
C ARG A 895 -18.85 22.51 21.19
N VAL A 896 -18.40 21.50 21.91
CA VAL A 896 -17.77 21.67 23.23
C VAL A 896 -16.32 21.22 23.14
N GLN A 897 -15.45 21.87 23.91
CA GLN A 897 -14.03 21.54 24.00
C GLN A 897 -13.53 21.80 25.42
N GLU A 898 -12.38 21.20 25.76
CA GLU A 898 -11.71 21.43 27.05
C GLU A 898 -10.42 22.22 26.81
N LEU A 899 -10.24 23.32 27.52
CA LEU A 899 -9.02 24.15 27.51
C LEU A 899 -8.60 24.39 28.97
N ASP A 900 -7.30 24.26 29.29
CA ASP A 900 -6.79 24.34 30.68
C ASP A 900 -7.60 23.49 31.68
N GLY A 901 -7.98 22.27 31.28
CA GLY A 901 -8.82 21.36 32.09
C GLY A 901 -10.21 21.90 32.42
N SER A 902 -10.69 22.89 31.66
CA SER A 902 -11.98 23.57 31.86
C SER A 902 -12.85 23.42 30.62
N PRO A 903 -14.14 23.05 30.72
CA PRO A 903 -15.02 22.94 29.57
C PRO A 903 -15.50 24.29 29.06
N TYR A 904 -15.53 24.45 27.73
CA TYR A 904 -16.04 25.60 27.00
C TYR A 904 -17.14 25.17 26.03
N VAL A 905 -18.14 26.04 25.85
CA VAL A 905 -19.00 26.03 24.67
C VAL A 905 -18.35 26.88 23.59
N LEU A 906 -18.14 26.29 22.41
CA LEU A 906 -17.92 27.03 21.16
C LEU A 906 -19.29 27.13 20.45
N ALA A 907 -19.77 28.35 20.28
CA ALA A 907 -21.03 28.63 19.58
C ALA A 907 -20.78 29.40 18.28
N GLU A 908 -21.39 28.93 17.19
CA GLU A 908 -21.41 29.61 15.88
C GLU A 908 -22.68 30.47 15.69
N GLU A 909 -23.70 30.32 16.55
CA GLU A 909 -24.93 31.13 16.52
C GLU A 909 -25.16 31.90 17.84
N SER A 910 -25.77 33.08 17.76
CA SER A 910 -26.23 33.83 18.94
C SER A 910 -27.43 33.14 19.59
N GLY A 911 -27.28 32.65 20.83
CA GLY A 911 -28.26 31.75 21.45
C GLY A 911 -28.23 31.70 22.98
N THR A 912 -28.80 30.64 23.53
CA THR A 912 -28.63 30.25 24.93
C THR A 912 -28.56 28.75 24.97
N TYR A 913 -27.39 28.23 25.32
CA TYR A 913 -27.05 26.82 25.20
C TYR A 913 -27.18 26.12 26.54
N THR A 914 -27.73 24.92 26.54
CA THR A 914 -27.98 24.07 27.69
C THR A 914 -26.88 23.01 27.76
N THR A 915 -25.87 23.22 28.59
CA THR A 915 -24.83 22.20 28.82
C THR A 915 -25.03 21.48 30.14
N VAL A 916 -24.98 20.15 30.11
CA VAL A 916 -24.92 19.30 31.30
C VAL A 916 -23.47 18.94 31.56
N LEU A 917 -22.92 19.40 32.69
CA LEU A 917 -21.53 19.17 33.06
C LEU A 917 -21.30 17.75 33.61
N GLY A 918 -20.03 17.35 33.70
CA GLY A 918 -19.57 16.06 34.24
C GLY A 918 -20.13 15.70 35.61
N ASP A 919 -20.40 16.69 36.49
CA ASP A 919 -21.00 16.48 37.81
C ASP A 919 -22.53 16.28 37.77
N GLY A 920 -23.18 16.55 36.63
CA GLY A 920 -24.62 16.52 36.44
C GLY A 920 -25.34 17.83 36.77
N SER A 921 -24.60 18.93 36.99
CA SER A 921 -25.16 20.29 36.97
C SER A 921 -25.57 20.69 35.55
N VAL A 922 -26.48 21.66 35.43
CA VAL A 922 -26.98 22.17 34.15
C VAL A 922 -26.72 23.68 34.11
N VAL A 923 -25.99 24.11 33.09
CA VAL A 923 -25.64 25.51 32.84
C VAL A 923 -26.41 26.00 31.62
N GLU A 924 -27.17 27.09 31.77
CA GLU A 924 -27.76 27.83 30.64
C GLU A 924 -26.82 28.98 30.28
N THR A 925 -26.06 28.84 29.20
CA THR A 925 -25.01 29.77 28.77
C THR A 925 -25.54 30.69 27.66
N PRO A 926 -25.88 31.97 27.94
CA PRO A 926 -26.29 32.92 26.90
C PRO A 926 -25.06 33.42 26.13
N VAL A 927 -24.94 33.06 24.86
CA VAL A 927 -23.79 33.40 24.01
C VAL A 927 -24.22 34.39 22.92
N SER A 928 -23.40 35.42 22.71
CA SER A 928 -23.54 36.33 21.57
C SER A 928 -22.39 36.04 20.60
N VAL A 929 -22.74 35.69 19.37
CA VAL A 929 -21.82 35.43 18.25
C VAL A 929 -22.06 36.47 17.17
N PRO A 930 -21.01 37.10 16.59
CA PRO A 930 -21.17 38.01 15.44
C PRO A 930 -21.77 37.31 14.22
N ASP A 931 -22.49 38.06 13.37
CA ASP A 931 -23.06 37.53 12.12
C ASP A 931 -21.96 37.00 11.17
N THR A 932 -22.21 35.88 10.49
CA THR A 932 -21.35 35.34 9.40
C THR A 932 -21.07 36.36 8.31
N ILE A 933 -19.83 36.39 7.80
CA ILE A 933 -19.37 37.38 6.82
C ILE A 933 -19.02 36.68 5.50
N SER A 934 -19.96 36.73 4.54
CA SER A 934 -19.77 36.21 3.18
C SER A 934 -18.87 37.11 2.33
N LEU A 935 -17.90 36.50 1.66
CA LEU A 935 -16.88 37.17 0.86
C LEU A 935 -17.25 37.16 -0.64
N ASP A 936 -18.20 38.00 -1.02
CA ASP A 936 -18.79 38.06 -2.38
C ASP A 936 -17.80 38.44 -3.50
N LYS A 937 -16.70 39.14 -3.17
CA LYS A 937 -15.87 39.88 -4.13
C LYS A 937 -14.39 39.72 -3.89
N TRP A 938 -13.66 39.52 -4.99
CA TRP A 938 -12.24 39.17 -4.98
C TRP A 938 -11.49 39.87 -6.12
N ASP A 939 -10.28 40.32 -5.84
CA ASP A 939 -9.27 40.58 -6.86
C ASP A 939 -8.51 39.27 -7.10
N ILE A 940 -8.67 38.68 -8.29
CA ILE A 940 -8.13 37.35 -8.63
C ILE A 940 -7.01 37.49 -9.66
N SER A 941 -5.84 36.93 -9.38
CA SER A 941 -4.71 36.85 -10.31
C SER A 941 -4.37 35.39 -10.60
N ILE A 942 -4.28 34.99 -11.87
CA ILE A 942 -4.06 33.58 -12.27
C ILE A 942 -2.86 33.45 -13.20
N GLU A 943 -1.91 32.58 -12.84
CA GLU A 943 -0.80 32.17 -13.69
C GLU A 943 -1.18 30.99 -14.60
N ASP A 944 -1.14 31.18 -15.92
CA ASP A 944 -0.96 30.07 -16.86
C ASP A 944 0.52 29.65 -16.89
N TRP A 945 0.77 28.41 -16.49
CA TRP A 945 2.07 27.76 -16.56
C TRP A 945 2.24 27.11 -17.93
N ASN A 946 3.41 27.29 -18.55
CA ASN A 946 3.67 26.86 -19.91
C ASN A 946 5.16 26.64 -20.18
N GLU A 947 5.50 26.14 -21.37
CA GLU A 947 6.87 26.04 -21.84
C GLU A 947 7.56 27.42 -21.92
N GLY A 948 8.71 27.55 -21.27
CA GLY A 948 9.59 28.72 -21.29
C GLY A 948 10.87 28.49 -22.10
N GLU A 949 12.00 28.98 -21.58
CA GLU A 949 13.31 28.79 -22.23
C GLU A 949 13.89 27.41 -21.91
N GLN A 950 14.41 26.73 -22.94
CA GLN A 950 15.19 25.50 -22.78
C GLN A 950 16.55 25.83 -22.16
N VAL A 951 16.92 25.09 -21.11
CA VAL A 951 18.22 25.15 -20.46
C VAL A 951 18.96 23.84 -20.70
N ILE A 952 20.29 23.92 -20.85
CA ILE A 952 21.18 22.77 -21.02
C ILE A 952 22.26 22.85 -19.95
N ASN A 953 22.32 21.85 -19.07
CA ASN A 953 23.43 21.68 -18.13
C ASN A 953 24.51 20.81 -18.80
N THR A 954 25.78 20.98 -18.41
CA THR A 954 26.89 20.23 -19.01
C THR A 954 28.00 19.95 -18.02
N GLU A 955 28.47 18.71 -17.97
CA GLU A 955 29.58 18.26 -17.13
C GLU A 955 30.65 17.51 -17.97
N GLU A 956 31.93 17.57 -17.57
CA GLU A 956 33.03 16.82 -18.19
C GLU A 956 33.62 15.79 -17.21
N LYS A 957 32.98 14.62 -17.12
CA LYS A 957 33.41 13.43 -16.36
C LYS A 957 33.92 12.31 -17.29
N PHE A 958 34.64 11.34 -16.72
CA PHE A 958 35.20 10.11 -17.33
C PHE A 958 35.75 10.15 -18.78
N GLY A 959 36.11 11.33 -19.30
CA GLY A 959 36.62 11.53 -20.66
C GLY A 959 35.57 11.83 -21.73
N HIS A 960 34.30 12.08 -21.36
CA HIS A 960 33.23 12.50 -22.25
C HIS A 960 32.59 13.82 -21.75
N THR A 961 31.38 14.14 -22.22
CA THR A 961 30.63 15.34 -21.79
C THR A 961 29.15 15.01 -21.64
N THR A 962 28.68 14.97 -20.40
CA THR A 962 27.28 14.79 -20.04
C THR A 962 26.48 16.03 -20.44
N ARG A 963 25.29 15.83 -21.00
CA ARG A 963 24.43 16.88 -21.56
C ARG A 963 22.96 16.57 -21.30
N GLU A 964 22.43 17.15 -20.25
CA GLU A 964 21.01 17.09 -19.90
C GLU A 964 20.31 18.41 -20.27
N ALA A 965 19.02 18.33 -20.54
CA ALA A 965 18.15 19.44 -20.86
C ALA A 965 16.95 19.48 -19.93
N TYR A 966 16.43 20.68 -19.69
CA TYR A 966 15.09 20.90 -19.15
C TYR A 966 14.48 22.16 -19.77
N PHE A 967 13.20 22.40 -19.49
CA PHE A 967 12.50 23.62 -19.90
C PHE A 967 12.03 24.37 -18.67
N THR A 968 12.42 25.63 -18.55
CA THR A 968 11.86 26.53 -17.53
C THR A 968 10.35 26.72 -17.75
N THR A 969 9.59 26.95 -16.68
CA THR A 969 8.15 27.25 -16.79
C THR A 969 7.93 28.74 -17.01
N LYS A 970 7.37 29.11 -18.17
CA LYS A 970 6.81 30.45 -18.42
C LYS A 970 5.50 30.57 -17.65
N LYS A 971 5.45 31.50 -16.69
CA LYS A 971 4.22 31.94 -16.02
C LYS A 971 3.61 33.14 -16.78
N THR A 972 2.31 33.10 -17.06
CA THR A 972 1.58 34.17 -17.79
C THR A 972 0.39 34.61 -16.95
N VAL A 973 0.41 35.84 -16.44
CA VAL A 973 -0.55 36.31 -15.42
C VAL A 973 -1.81 36.92 -16.05
N LEU A 974 -2.98 36.56 -15.52
CA LEU A 974 -4.31 37.01 -15.91
C LEU A 974 -5.03 37.67 -14.71
N GLU A 975 -5.34 38.96 -14.81
CA GLU A 975 -5.96 39.73 -13.73
C GLU A 975 -7.49 39.87 -13.87
N PHE A 976 -8.23 39.64 -12.79
CA PHE A 976 -9.69 39.76 -12.70
C PHE A 976 -10.10 40.52 -11.43
N PRO A 977 -9.99 41.87 -11.42
CA PRO A 977 -10.36 42.69 -10.27
C PRO A 977 -11.88 42.84 -10.10
N ASP A 978 -12.36 42.99 -8.87
CA ASP A 978 -13.80 43.05 -8.51
C ASP A 978 -14.61 41.88 -9.11
N SER A 979 -14.02 40.68 -9.14
CA SER A 979 -14.65 39.48 -9.72
C SER A 979 -15.56 38.77 -8.73
N ASP A 980 -16.56 38.08 -9.27
CA ASP A 980 -17.28 37.02 -8.56
C ASP A 980 -16.47 35.71 -8.66
N LEU A 981 -16.62 34.80 -7.68
CA LEU A 981 -16.00 33.47 -7.69
C LEU A 981 -16.60 32.57 -8.78
N LYS A 982 -15.74 31.94 -9.59
CA LYS A 982 -16.10 31.06 -10.72
C LYS A 982 -14.95 30.09 -11.04
N PRO A 983 -15.25 28.92 -11.66
CA PRO A 983 -14.22 28.07 -12.25
C PRO A 983 -13.35 28.88 -13.20
N TRP A 984 -12.03 28.65 -13.23
CA TRP A 984 -11.12 29.43 -14.08
C TRP A 984 -11.55 29.45 -15.55
N LEU A 985 -12.06 28.33 -16.06
CA LEU A 985 -12.59 28.19 -17.43
C LEU A 985 -13.84 29.04 -17.75
N GLU A 986 -14.50 29.61 -16.73
CA GLU A 986 -15.66 30.52 -16.86
C GLU A 986 -15.35 31.98 -16.49
N LEU A 987 -14.12 32.31 -16.08
CA LEU A 987 -13.74 33.69 -15.75
C LEU A 987 -13.74 34.58 -17.01
N PRO A 988 -14.14 35.87 -16.89
CA PRO A 988 -14.50 36.73 -18.02
C PRO A 988 -13.27 37.36 -18.71
N ALA A 989 -12.32 36.54 -19.15
CA ALA A 989 -11.07 36.98 -19.75
C ALA A 989 -11.30 37.78 -21.05
N SER A 990 -10.61 38.92 -21.17
CA SER A 990 -10.67 39.76 -22.37
C SER A 990 -9.92 39.15 -23.56
N GLU A 991 -10.27 39.55 -24.79
CA GLU A 991 -9.52 39.19 -26.01
C GLU A 991 -8.03 39.58 -25.90
N GLU A 992 -7.70 40.65 -25.15
CA GLU A 992 -6.32 41.10 -24.90
C GLU A 992 -5.59 40.12 -23.95
N GLN A 993 -6.20 39.74 -22.83
CA GLN A 993 -5.67 38.73 -21.90
C GLN A 993 -5.44 37.38 -22.57
N LEU A 994 -6.45 36.84 -23.27
CA LEU A 994 -6.34 35.55 -23.97
C LEU A 994 -5.23 35.58 -25.03
N SER A 995 -4.99 36.72 -25.68
CA SER A 995 -3.89 36.87 -26.65
C SER A 995 -2.46 36.84 -26.05
N THR A 996 -2.31 36.79 -24.72
CA THR A 996 -1.01 36.61 -24.04
C THR A 996 -0.67 35.14 -23.74
N LEU A 997 -1.70 34.28 -23.70
CA LEU A 997 -1.58 32.84 -23.48
C LEU A 997 -0.99 32.13 -24.71
N SER A 998 -0.44 30.93 -24.51
CA SER A 998 0.17 30.15 -25.59
C SER A 998 -0.84 29.17 -26.20
N GLY A 999 -1.08 29.27 -27.51
CA GLY A 999 -1.97 28.38 -28.27
C GLY A 999 -2.22 28.90 -29.70
N GLU A 1000 -2.90 28.12 -30.55
CA GLU A 1000 -3.42 28.62 -31.85
C GLU A 1000 -4.78 29.34 -31.67
N ASP A 1001 -5.58 28.94 -30.68
CA ASP A 1001 -6.90 29.50 -30.33
C ASP A 1001 -7.05 29.49 -28.79
N PRO A 1002 -6.29 30.32 -28.05
CA PRO A 1002 -6.12 30.19 -26.60
C PRO A 1002 -7.38 30.56 -25.81
N ALA A 1003 -7.73 29.72 -24.84
CA ALA A 1003 -8.92 29.88 -23.99
C ALA A 1003 -8.62 29.63 -22.50
N MET A 1004 -9.54 30.04 -21.62
CA MET A 1004 -9.44 29.77 -20.17
C MET A 1004 -9.52 28.26 -19.83
N SER A 1005 -10.05 27.43 -20.74
CA SER A 1005 -10.01 25.97 -20.66
C SER A 1005 -8.61 25.37 -20.73
N ASP A 1006 -7.62 26.16 -21.13
CA ASP A 1006 -6.25 25.72 -21.39
C ASP A 1006 -5.33 25.99 -20.19
N VAL A 1007 -5.83 26.75 -19.21
CA VAL A 1007 -5.05 27.29 -18.09
C VAL A 1007 -4.89 26.23 -17.00
N SER A 1008 -3.63 26.01 -16.63
CA SER A 1008 -3.19 25.29 -15.43
C SER A 1008 -2.05 26.08 -14.79
N GLY A 1009 -1.95 26.08 -13.46
CA GLY A 1009 -0.96 26.83 -12.71
C GLY A 1009 -1.44 27.17 -11.31
N VAL A 1010 -1.26 28.43 -10.90
CA VAL A 1010 -1.60 28.93 -9.55
C VAL A 1010 -2.50 30.16 -9.69
N GLY A 1011 -3.56 30.23 -8.89
CA GLY A 1011 -4.47 31.37 -8.80
C GLY A 1011 -4.53 31.91 -7.39
N THR A 1012 -4.23 33.20 -7.22
CA THR A 1012 -4.27 33.91 -5.94
C THR A 1012 -5.52 34.79 -5.89
N TYR A 1013 -6.26 34.70 -4.79
CA TYR A 1013 -7.53 35.37 -4.54
C TYR A 1013 -7.37 36.32 -3.35
N GLN A 1014 -7.49 37.63 -3.55
CA GLN A 1014 -7.37 38.63 -2.49
C GLN A 1014 -8.70 39.33 -2.20
N THR A 1015 -9.02 39.52 -0.92
CA THR A 1015 -10.14 40.35 -0.45
C THR A 1015 -9.90 40.84 0.99
N SER A 1016 -10.84 41.57 1.58
CA SER A 1016 -10.80 41.93 3.00
C SER A 1016 -12.17 41.96 3.67
N PHE A 1017 -12.19 41.70 4.98
CA PHE A 1017 -13.39 41.66 5.82
C PHE A 1017 -13.22 42.51 7.09
N GLU A 1018 -14.31 42.80 7.80
CA GLU A 1018 -14.32 43.69 8.97
C GLU A 1018 -14.86 42.94 10.19
N LEU A 1019 -14.01 42.67 11.18
CA LEU A 1019 -14.42 42.15 12.48
C LEU A 1019 -14.84 43.28 13.44
N PRO A 1020 -15.80 43.05 14.35
CA PRO A 1020 -16.25 44.05 15.31
C PRO A 1020 -15.14 44.70 16.14
N GLU A 1021 -15.26 46.01 16.45
CA GLU A 1021 -14.35 46.73 17.38
C GLU A 1021 -14.29 46.12 18.80
N ASN A 1022 -15.21 45.20 19.13
CA ASN A 1022 -15.30 44.50 20.41
C ASN A 1022 -14.81 43.04 20.36
N TRP A 1023 -14.14 42.62 19.28
CA TRP A 1023 -13.49 41.32 19.20
C TRP A 1023 -12.45 41.14 20.32
N SER A 1024 -12.36 39.95 20.89
CA SER A 1024 -11.60 39.64 22.10
C SER A 1024 -11.13 38.19 22.12
N GLU A 1025 -10.37 37.79 23.14
CA GLU A 1025 -9.98 36.40 23.42
C GLU A 1025 -11.18 35.43 23.57
N GLU A 1026 -12.40 35.94 23.81
CA GLU A 1026 -13.64 35.15 23.81
C GLU A 1026 -14.17 34.87 22.39
N ASN A 1027 -13.57 35.44 21.33
CA ASN A 1027 -14.03 35.33 19.94
C ASN A 1027 -12.96 34.72 19.03
N GLY A 1028 -13.37 33.78 18.19
CA GLY A 1028 -12.57 33.25 17.10
C GLY A 1028 -13.37 33.17 15.80
N ALA A 1029 -12.74 32.72 14.72
CA ALA A 1029 -13.40 32.56 13.43
C ALA A 1029 -12.76 31.45 12.62
N THR A 1030 -13.58 30.65 11.95
CA THR A 1030 -13.10 29.74 10.90
C THR A 1030 -13.43 30.32 9.52
N LEU A 1031 -12.52 30.16 8.57
CA LEU A 1031 -12.79 30.37 7.16
C LEU A 1031 -13.31 29.07 6.55
N GLN A 1032 -14.48 29.11 5.89
CA GLN A 1032 -15.06 27.98 5.15
C GLN A 1032 -15.11 28.31 3.66
N LEU A 1033 -14.56 27.42 2.83
CA LEU A 1033 -14.65 27.51 1.37
C LEU A 1033 -15.68 26.48 0.87
N SER A 1034 -16.56 26.86 -0.08
CA SER A 1034 -17.50 25.90 -0.68
C SER A 1034 -16.81 24.89 -1.61
N SER A 1035 -15.81 25.32 -2.40
CA SER A 1035 -15.02 24.43 -3.26
C SER A 1035 -13.81 25.13 -3.84
N THR A 1036 -12.68 24.43 -3.93
CA THR A 1036 -11.50 24.78 -4.76
C THR A 1036 -11.60 24.26 -6.19
N SER A 1037 -12.76 23.69 -6.56
CA SER A 1037 -12.98 22.86 -7.76
C SER A 1037 -12.04 21.63 -7.87
N GLY A 1038 -11.37 21.25 -6.78
CA GLY A 1038 -10.37 20.19 -6.77
C GLY A 1038 -8.92 20.68 -6.96
N GLY A 1039 -8.67 21.98 -6.90
CA GLY A 1039 -7.32 22.49 -6.64
C GLY A 1039 -6.90 22.26 -5.18
N SER A 1040 -5.60 22.14 -4.92
CA SER A 1040 -5.05 22.27 -3.56
C SER A 1040 -5.03 23.75 -3.17
N ALA A 1041 -5.08 24.09 -1.88
CA ALA A 1041 -5.11 25.48 -1.44
C ALA A 1041 -4.28 25.75 -0.17
N GLU A 1042 -4.00 27.04 0.05
CA GLU A 1042 -3.35 27.62 1.24
C GLU A 1042 -4.06 28.94 1.57
N VAL A 1043 -4.15 29.28 2.86
CA VAL A 1043 -4.79 30.51 3.37
C VAL A 1043 -3.75 31.38 4.08
N VAL A 1044 -3.80 32.69 3.80
CA VAL A 1044 -2.98 33.70 4.47
C VAL A 1044 -3.90 34.82 4.94
N VAL A 1045 -3.85 35.15 6.24
CA VAL A 1045 -4.65 36.22 6.85
C VAL A 1045 -3.71 37.25 7.47
N ASN A 1046 -3.87 38.53 7.13
CA ASN A 1046 -3.03 39.65 7.57
C ASN A 1046 -1.51 39.50 7.29
N GLY A 1047 -1.12 38.57 6.40
CA GLY A 1047 0.27 38.23 6.10
C GLY A 1047 0.85 37.08 6.93
N THR A 1048 0.05 36.44 7.79
CA THR A 1048 0.35 35.19 8.49
C THR A 1048 -0.23 34.03 7.69
N ARG A 1049 0.57 33.00 7.37
CA ARG A 1049 0.05 31.72 6.84
C ARG A 1049 -0.81 31.09 7.92
N VAL A 1050 -1.95 30.55 7.51
CA VAL A 1050 -2.80 29.72 8.35
C VAL A 1050 -2.55 28.27 7.94
N GLU A 1051 -2.08 27.48 8.89
CA GLU A 1051 -1.84 26.04 8.75
C GLU A 1051 -3.12 25.27 9.11
N GLY A 1052 -3.24 24.00 8.72
CA GLY A 1052 -4.42 23.20 9.07
C GLY A 1052 -5.59 23.28 8.08
N LEU A 1053 -5.37 23.70 6.83
CA LEU A 1053 -6.44 23.65 5.82
C LEU A 1053 -6.63 22.22 5.30
N ASP A 1054 -7.50 21.47 5.97
CA ASP A 1054 -7.98 20.19 5.47
C ASP A 1054 -8.63 20.37 4.08
N LEU A 1055 -8.03 19.72 3.09
CA LEU A 1055 -8.47 19.75 1.69
C LEU A 1055 -9.83 19.07 1.46
N ARG A 1056 -10.37 18.36 2.46
CA ARG A 1056 -11.65 17.64 2.40
C ARG A 1056 -12.84 18.46 2.88
N THR A 1057 -12.77 19.04 4.07
CA THR A 1057 -13.75 19.98 4.62
C THR A 1057 -13.66 21.36 3.99
N LEU A 1058 -12.47 21.74 3.51
CA LEU A 1058 -12.13 23.09 3.07
C LEU A 1058 -12.46 24.16 4.13
N ARG A 1059 -12.24 23.80 5.40
CA ARG A 1059 -12.40 24.66 6.57
C ARG A 1059 -11.06 24.78 7.28
N VAL A 1060 -10.77 25.98 7.82
CA VAL A 1060 -9.58 26.22 8.64
C VAL A 1060 -9.89 27.27 9.71
N ASP A 1061 -9.29 27.17 10.88
CA ASP A 1061 -9.39 28.21 11.91
C ASP A 1061 -8.45 29.38 11.59
N ILE A 1062 -8.94 30.62 11.63
CA ILE A 1062 -8.15 31.81 11.32
C ILE A 1062 -7.95 32.73 12.54
N SER A 1063 -8.33 32.28 13.75
CA SER A 1063 -8.44 33.12 14.94
C SER A 1063 -7.15 33.83 15.33
N ASP A 1064 -6.02 33.11 15.37
CA ASP A 1064 -4.72 33.65 15.77
C ASP A 1064 -4.12 34.63 14.76
N ALA A 1065 -4.57 34.57 13.50
CA ALA A 1065 -4.20 35.50 12.44
C ALA A 1065 -5.17 36.69 12.33
N ALA A 1066 -6.36 36.61 12.92
CA ALA A 1066 -7.41 37.62 12.84
C ALA A 1066 -7.25 38.75 13.87
N VAL A 1067 -7.72 39.96 13.52
CA VAL A 1067 -7.64 41.16 14.37
C VAL A 1067 -8.94 41.96 14.39
N PRO A 1068 -9.22 42.77 15.43
CA PRO A 1068 -10.39 43.65 15.44
C PRO A 1068 -10.32 44.72 14.32
N GLY A 1069 -11.39 44.86 13.53
CA GLY A 1069 -11.46 45.75 12.37
C GLY A 1069 -11.12 45.07 11.05
N THR A 1070 -10.47 45.80 10.13
CA THR A 1070 -10.11 45.30 8.80
C THR A 1070 -9.10 44.16 8.86
N ASN A 1071 -9.41 43.05 8.19
CA ASN A 1071 -8.55 41.89 7.97
C ASN A 1071 -8.37 41.67 6.47
N ASP A 1072 -7.11 41.56 6.01
CA ASP A 1072 -6.81 41.20 4.62
C ASP A 1072 -6.68 39.67 4.49
N VAL A 1073 -7.31 39.08 3.48
CA VAL A 1073 -7.29 37.63 3.19
C VAL A 1073 -6.70 37.38 1.81
N GLU A 1074 -5.74 36.47 1.74
CA GLU A 1074 -5.24 35.88 0.51
C GLU A 1074 -5.46 34.36 0.55
N ILE A 1075 -6.03 33.80 -0.52
CA ILE A 1075 -6.16 32.36 -0.71
C ILE A 1075 -5.45 31.99 -2.01
N THR A 1076 -4.47 31.10 -1.93
CA THR A 1076 -3.74 30.61 -3.10
C THR A 1076 -4.22 29.22 -3.45
N VAL A 1077 -4.66 29.01 -4.70
CA VAL A 1077 -5.17 27.73 -5.20
C VAL A 1077 -4.28 27.23 -6.35
N ALA A 1078 -3.75 26.01 -6.21
CA ALA A 1078 -2.96 25.35 -7.24
C ALA A 1078 -3.80 24.32 -7.99
N SER A 1079 -3.70 24.32 -9.33
CA SER A 1079 -4.30 23.30 -10.17
C SER A 1079 -3.33 22.16 -10.49
N THR A 1080 -3.87 21.04 -11.01
CA THR A 1080 -3.04 20.07 -11.74
C THR A 1080 -2.60 20.66 -13.09
N LEU A 1081 -1.60 20.08 -13.77
CA LEU A 1081 -1.22 20.50 -15.13
C LEU A 1081 -2.17 20.02 -16.25
N THR A 1082 -3.27 19.34 -15.91
CA THR A 1082 -4.19 18.68 -16.86
C THR A 1082 -4.63 19.55 -18.05
N ASN A 1083 -5.05 20.80 -17.82
CA ASN A 1083 -5.64 21.63 -18.87
C ASN A 1083 -4.60 22.06 -19.90
N ARG A 1084 -3.43 22.48 -19.42
CA ARG A 1084 -2.31 22.82 -20.28
C ARG A 1084 -1.80 21.61 -21.06
N LEU A 1085 -1.71 20.45 -20.43
CA LEU A 1085 -1.22 19.22 -21.06
C LEU A 1085 -2.21 18.61 -22.07
N LEU A 1086 -3.52 18.80 -21.89
CA LEU A 1086 -4.53 18.52 -22.92
C LEU A 1086 -4.24 19.30 -24.22
N THR A 1087 -3.89 20.58 -24.15
CA THR A 1087 -3.53 21.39 -25.34
C THR A 1087 -2.24 20.91 -26.03
N ARG A 1088 -1.38 20.18 -25.32
CA ARG A 1088 -0.10 19.63 -25.82
C ARG A 1088 -0.23 18.18 -26.30
N GLY A 1089 -1.41 17.57 -26.17
CA GLY A 1089 -1.68 16.20 -26.63
C GLY A 1089 -1.06 15.09 -25.78
N TYR A 1090 -0.69 15.41 -24.53
CA TYR A 1090 -0.05 14.48 -23.58
C TYR A 1090 -0.92 13.26 -23.23
N ARG A 1091 -2.25 13.40 -23.35
CA ARG A 1091 -3.23 12.32 -23.13
C ARG A 1091 -4.38 12.37 -24.13
N THR A 1092 -5.23 11.34 -24.12
CA THR A 1092 -6.42 11.27 -24.98
C THR A 1092 -7.37 12.45 -24.69
N ALA A 1093 -7.95 13.02 -25.75
CA ALA A 1093 -8.81 14.20 -25.64
C ALA A 1093 -10.03 13.96 -24.73
N GLY A 1094 -10.14 14.77 -23.68
CA GLY A 1094 -11.26 14.82 -22.74
C GLY A 1094 -11.61 16.27 -22.39
N PRO A 1095 -12.58 16.50 -21.49
CA PRO A 1095 -12.89 17.84 -20.99
C PRO A 1095 -11.71 18.41 -20.18
N ALA A 1096 -11.62 19.74 -20.17
CA ALA A 1096 -10.83 20.46 -19.18
C ALA A 1096 -11.40 20.22 -17.76
N GLN A 1097 -10.53 20.16 -16.75
CA GLN A 1097 -10.91 20.21 -15.34
C GLN A 1097 -11.29 21.65 -14.97
N ALA A 1098 -12.24 21.79 -14.04
CA ALA A 1098 -12.50 23.03 -13.34
C ALA A 1098 -11.45 23.23 -12.24
N TYR A 1099 -11.03 24.47 -12.02
CA TYR A 1099 -10.10 24.86 -10.94
C TYR A 1099 -10.55 26.18 -10.34
N GLY A 1100 -10.10 26.45 -9.10
CA GLY A 1100 -10.30 27.73 -8.43
C GLY A 1100 -11.49 27.74 -7.48
N LEU A 1101 -11.56 28.79 -6.67
CA LEU A 1101 -12.63 29.00 -5.69
C LEU A 1101 -13.99 29.21 -6.37
N VAL A 1102 -15.00 28.44 -5.93
CA VAL A 1102 -16.36 28.41 -6.47
C VAL A 1102 -17.37 28.19 -5.35
N GLY A 1103 -18.51 28.88 -5.45
CA GLY A 1103 -19.54 28.88 -4.42
C GLY A 1103 -19.30 30.00 -3.42
N ASP A 1104 -19.87 29.84 -2.23
CA ASP A 1104 -19.77 30.81 -1.16
C ASP A 1104 -18.46 30.61 -0.38
N VAL A 1105 -17.85 31.70 0.08
CA VAL A 1105 -16.69 31.69 0.98
C VAL A 1105 -17.07 32.56 2.16
N ASP A 1106 -17.13 31.97 3.35
CA ASP A 1106 -17.66 32.60 4.54
C ASP A 1106 -16.60 32.61 5.65
N VAL A 1107 -16.39 33.78 6.25
CA VAL A 1107 -15.83 33.83 7.60
C VAL A 1107 -16.99 33.57 8.57
N ILE A 1108 -16.87 32.50 9.35
CA ILE A 1108 -17.85 32.08 10.36
C ILE A 1108 -17.25 32.42 11.74
N PRO A 1109 -17.68 33.53 12.37
CA PRO A 1109 -17.33 33.83 13.74
C PRO A 1109 -17.88 32.77 14.69
N TYR A 1110 -17.16 32.53 15.77
CA TYR A 1110 -17.65 31.82 16.93
C TYR A 1110 -17.30 32.59 18.21
N THR A 1111 -17.98 32.26 19.30
CA THR A 1111 -17.64 32.75 20.64
C THR A 1111 -17.39 31.54 21.55
N LEU A 1112 -16.22 31.50 22.18
CA LEU A 1112 -15.92 30.56 23.27
C LEU A 1112 -16.42 31.16 24.59
N VAL A 1113 -17.24 30.40 25.31
CA VAL A 1113 -17.67 30.76 26.67
C VAL A 1113 -17.36 29.62 27.63
N ARG A 1114 -16.54 29.92 28.65
CA ARG A 1114 -16.20 28.99 29.72
C ARG A 1114 -17.44 28.62 30.52
N LEU A 1115 -17.61 27.33 30.78
CA LEU A 1115 -18.69 26.84 31.63
C LEU A 1115 -18.25 26.84 33.09
N GLU A 1116 -18.64 27.88 33.83
CA GLU A 1116 -18.47 27.91 35.29
C GLU A 1116 -19.60 27.14 35.97
N SER A 1117 -19.25 26.22 36.87
CA SER A 1117 -20.23 25.57 37.76
C SER A 1117 -20.56 26.49 38.94
N ASP A 1118 -21.86 26.60 39.24
CA ASP A 1118 -22.40 27.52 40.25
C ASP A 1118 -22.10 26.99 41.68
N GLU A 1119 -20.87 27.23 42.17
CA GLU A 1119 -20.46 26.88 43.53
C GLU A 1119 -21.43 27.53 44.54
N PRO A 1120 -22.01 26.77 45.49
CA PRO A 1120 -23.17 27.23 46.27
C PRO A 1120 -22.83 28.27 47.36
N GLY A 1121 -22.58 29.51 46.93
CA GLY A 1121 -22.72 30.72 47.74
C GLY A 1121 -21.58 31.00 48.73
N GLY A 1122 -20.34 30.99 48.27
CA GLY A 1122 -19.23 31.62 49.02
C GLY A 1122 -19.41 33.13 49.11
N GLU A 1123 -19.76 33.67 50.29
CA GLU A 1123 -20.00 35.12 50.50
C GLU A 1123 -18.75 35.98 50.20
N SER A 1124 -18.65 36.51 48.97
CA SER A 1124 -17.64 37.50 48.59
C SER A 1124 -17.96 38.86 49.24
N ASN A 1125 -17.29 39.13 50.36
CA ASN A 1125 -17.55 40.28 51.23
C ASN A 1125 -17.37 41.63 50.50
N SER A 1126 -18.48 42.27 50.15
CA SER A 1126 -18.51 43.54 49.42
C SER A 1126 -18.18 44.74 50.33
N ASP A 1127 -16.92 45.16 50.38
CA ASP A 1127 -16.47 46.38 51.09
C ASP A 1127 -16.91 47.66 50.34
N ALA A 1128 -18.21 47.96 50.41
CA ALA A 1128 -18.83 49.18 49.87
C ALA A 1128 -18.77 50.34 50.88
N ASP A 1129 -17.59 50.96 51.00
CA ASP A 1129 -17.32 52.09 51.91
C ASP A 1129 -18.27 53.27 51.66
N THR A 1130 -19.27 53.43 52.53
CA THR A 1130 -20.28 54.50 52.46
C THR A 1130 -20.50 55.12 53.85
N ASP A 1131 -20.04 56.36 54.01
CA ASP A 1131 -19.98 57.04 55.31
C ASP A 1131 -21.37 57.48 55.84
N SER A 1132 -21.44 57.59 57.16
CA SER A 1132 -22.62 57.52 58.02
C SER A 1132 -23.62 58.69 57.95
N GLU A 1133 -24.91 58.36 58.11
CA GLU A 1133 -25.92 59.31 58.58
C GLU A 1133 -25.71 59.72 60.04
N THR A 1134 -26.07 60.96 60.38
CA THR A 1134 -26.47 61.32 61.76
C THR A 1134 -27.80 62.09 61.76
N GLY A 1135 -28.93 61.35 61.71
CA GLY A 1135 -30.30 61.91 61.60
C GLY A 1135 -31.12 61.99 62.89
N GLY A 1136 -31.08 60.95 63.74
CA GLY A 1136 -31.48 60.97 65.16
C GLY A 1136 -32.98 60.88 65.54
N SER A 1137 -33.20 60.28 66.72
CA SER A 1137 -34.41 60.32 67.59
C SER A 1137 -35.52 59.27 67.41
N SER A 1138 -35.81 58.54 68.52
CA SER A 1138 -37.13 58.10 69.05
C SER A 1138 -38.11 57.30 68.14
N ASP A 1139 -38.82 56.26 68.59
CA ASP A 1139 -39.15 55.81 69.97
C ASP A 1139 -39.56 54.31 70.00
N THR A 1140 -40.19 53.85 71.08
CA THR A 1140 -41.02 52.62 71.20
C THR A 1140 -41.88 52.31 69.95
N GLY A 1141 -42.26 51.06 69.59
CA GLY A 1141 -42.24 49.77 70.30
C GLY A 1141 -43.53 48.95 70.00
N THR A 1142 -43.64 47.71 70.51
CA THR A 1142 -44.82 46.79 70.51
C THR A 1142 -45.41 46.25 69.19
N ASP A 1143 -45.15 44.95 68.95
CA ASP A 1143 -46.09 43.81 68.79
C ASP A 1143 -47.42 43.84 67.96
N SER A 1144 -47.80 42.61 67.55
CA SER A 1144 -49.03 42.13 66.87
C SER A 1144 -49.13 42.39 65.34
N ALA A 1145 -49.40 41.44 64.42
CA ALA A 1145 -49.94 40.06 64.37
C ALA A 1145 -51.46 39.92 64.04
N SER A 1146 -51.79 38.92 63.19
CA SER A 1146 -53.13 38.53 62.67
C SER A 1146 -53.77 39.53 61.68
N ASP A 1147 -54.63 39.17 60.70
CA ASP A 1147 -55.11 37.84 60.25
C ASP A 1147 -55.80 37.91 58.85
N SER A 1148 -55.77 36.81 58.06
CA SER A 1148 -56.87 36.36 57.15
C SER A 1148 -57.30 37.26 55.93
N ASP A 1149 -58.07 36.86 54.89
CA ASP A 1149 -58.49 35.55 54.36
C ASP A 1149 -59.02 35.63 52.88
N SER A 1150 -58.85 34.55 52.09
CA SER A 1150 -59.77 34.05 51.02
C SER A 1150 -60.15 34.94 49.77
N THR A 1151 -60.72 34.47 48.65
CA THR A 1151 -61.33 33.18 48.20
C THR A 1151 -61.13 32.86 46.68
N GLY A 1152 -60.98 31.57 46.32
CA GLY A 1152 -61.45 30.92 45.06
C GLY A 1152 -60.46 30.84 43.88
N GLY A 1153 -60.35 29.75 43.09
CA GLY A 1153 -61.01 28.42 43.04
C GLY A 1153 -60.78 27.74 41.65
N SER A 1154 -61.12 26.48 41.33
CA SER A 1154 -61.61 25.30 42.11
C SER A 1154 -61.80 24.05 41.19
N GLU A 1155 -61.55 22.82 41.71
CA GLU A 1155 -61.89 21.47 41.14
C GLU A 1155 -61.06 20.99 39.91
N SER A 1156 -60.46 19.78 39.76
CA SER A 1156 -60.68 18.35 40.16
C SER A 1156 -61.73 17.57 39.32
N GLY A 1157 -61.65 16.30 38.89
CA GLY A 1157 -60.76 15.12 38.99
C GLY A 1157 -61.48 13.88 38.34
N ALA A 1158 -61.10 12.59 38.37
CA ALA A 1158 -59.90 11.80 38.70
C ALA A 1158 -60.12 10.27 38.39
N THR A 1159 -59.07 9.42 38.44
CA THR A 1159 -59.03 7.92 38.61
C THR A 1159 -59.60 6.91 37.57
N ASP A 1160 -58.78 5.86 37.34
CA ASP A 1160 -59.01 4.40 37.07
C ASP A 1160 -60.04 3.82 36.05
N GLY A 1161 -59.61 2.78 35.32
CA GLY A 1161 -60.48 1.84 34.58
C GLY A 1161 -59.73 0.68 33.87
N SER A 1162 -60.23 -0.56 33.93
CA SER A 1162 -59.48 -1.78 33.53
C SER A 1162 -60.12 -2.67 32.45
N GLY A 1163 -59.33 -3.09 31.45
CA GLY A 1163 -59.39 -4.40 30.76
C GLY A 1163 -60.44 -4.64 29.64
N GLY A 1164 -60.26 -5.73 28.87
CA GLY A 1164 -61.37 -6.36 28.10
C GLY A 1164 -61.16 -6.73 26.62
N ALA A 1165 -60.50 -7.86 26.37
CA ALA A 1165 -60.41 -8.70 25.16
C ALA A 1165 -61.43 -8.62 23.97
N ALA A 1166 -60.88 -8.91 22.77
CA ALA A 1166 -61.39 -9.75 21.65
C ALA A 1166 -62.33 -9.20 20.51
N GLY A 1167 -62.02 -9.63 19.27
CA GLY A 1167 -62.86 -9.52 18.04
C GLY A 1167 -62.04 -9.15 16.78
N GLN A 1168 -61.48 -10.10 16.00
CA GLN A 1168 -62.06 -10.85 14.85
C GLN A 1168 -62.54 -10.03 13.63
N GLY A 1169 -61.99 -10.37 12.44
CA GLY A 1169 -62.50 -9.99 11.10
C GLY A 1169 -61.36 -9.77 10.07
N SER A 1170 -60.78 -10.77 9.40
CA SER A 1170 -61.29 -11.63 8.30
C SER A 1170 -61.52 -10.90 6.96
N GLY A 1171 -60.72 -11.19 5.92
CA GLY A 1171 -60.86 -10.57 4.59
C GLY A 1171 -59.98 -11.20 3.49
N SER A 1172 -60.25 -12.45 3.11
CA SER A 1172 -59.54 -13.17 2.03
C SER A 1172 -60.06 -12.82 0.63
N GLY A 1173 -59.19 -12.75 -0.40
CA GLY A 1173 -59.65 -12.64 -1.79
C GLY A 1173 -58.59 -12.60 -2.89
N SER A 1174 -58.07 -13.76 -3.32
CA SER A 1174 -57.56 -13.95 -4.69
C SER A 1174 -58.75 -14.12 -5.65
N PRO A 1175 -58.60 -13.83 -6.97
CA PRO A 1175 -58.36 -14.95 -7.89
C PRO A 1175 -57.53 -14.67 -9.17
N ASP A 1176 -56.79 -15.69 -9.58
CA ASP A 1176 -56.56 -16.21 -10.95
C ASP A 1176 -56.46 -15.31 -12.22
N LEU A 1177 -55.30 -15.50 -12.87
CA LEU A 1177 -55.11 -15.88 -14.28
C LEU A 1177 -55.33 -14.88 -15.44
N GLY A 1178 -54.28 -14.78 -16.27
CA GLY A 1178 -54.29 -14.25 -17.64
C GLY A 1178 -53.39 -13.02 -17.82
N GLY A 1179 -52.45 -12.96 -18.77
CA GLY A 1179 -51.99 -14.00 -19.71
C GLY A 1179 -51.54 -13.38 -21.05
N ALA A 1180 -50.29 -13.66 -21.44
CA ALA A 1180 -49.61 -13.26 -22.68
C ALA A 1180 -49.38 -11.74 -22.92
N LEU A 1181 -48.11 -11.39 -23.15
CA LEU A 1181 -47.70 -10.28 -24.01
C LEU A 1181 -46.75 -10.84 -25.11
N PRO A 1182 -46.70 -10.23 -26.31
CA PRO A 1182 -46.04 -10.83 -27.47
C PRO A 1182 -44.69 -10.22 -27.83
N ASP A 1183 -44.02 -10.91 -28.75
CA ASP A 1183 -42.81 -10.55 -29.48
C ASP A 1183 -42.91 -9.22 -30.27
N THR A 1184 -41.86 -8.38 -30.21
CA THR A 1184 -41.36 -7.36 -31.19
C THR A 1184 -40.38 -6.39 -30.48
N GLY A 1185 -39.29 -5.89 -31.09
CA GLY A 1185 -38.71 -6.24 -32.39
C GLY A 1185 -37.76 -5.17 -32.99
N ILE A 1186 -36.45 -5.39 -32.79
CA ILE A 1186 -35.28 -4.94 -33.61
C ILE A 1186 -34.84 -3.45 -33.68
N GLN A 1187 -33.50 -3.27 -33.74
CA GLN A 1187 -32.67 -2.15 -34.26
C GLN A 1187 -32.47 -0.87 -33.40
N ASP A 1188 -31.28 -0.22 -33.35
CA ASP A 1188 -29.89 -0.63 -33.66
C ASP A 1188 -28.87 0.44 -33.17
N GLY A 1189 -27.62 0.04 -32.89
CA GLY A 1189 -26.44 0.88 -33.15
C GLY A 1189 -25.83 1.73 -32.01
N MET A 1190 -24.82 1.17 -31.33
CA MET A 1190 -23.69 1.90 -30.72
C MET A 1190 -22.39 1.26 -31.23
N PRO A 1191 -21.28 2.02 -31.45
CA PRO A 1191 -20.17 1.54 -32.27
C PRO A 1191 -19.12 0.71 -31.51
N LEU A 1192 -18.58 -0.32 -32.17
CA LEU A 1192 -17.34 -0.98 -31.76
C LEU A 1192 -16.16 -0.01 -31.93
N VAL A 1193 -15.74 0.61 -30.83
CA VAL A 1193 -14.46 1.35 -30.74
C VAL A 1193 -13.73 1.01 -29.44
N VAL A 1194 -14.45 0.97 -28.31
CA VAL A 1194 -13.89 0.75 -26.96
C VAL A 1194 -13.08 -0.55 -26.85
N THR A 1195 -13.64 -1.67 -27.34
CA THR A 1195 -13.02 -3.00 -27.24
C THR A 1195 -11.70 -3.15 -28.01
N ALA A 1196 -11.43 -2.27 -28.99
CA ALA A 1196 -10.21 -2.31 -29.78
C ALA A 1196 -9.04 -1.54 -29.11
N MET A 1197 -9.29 -0.78 -28.05
CA MET A 1197 -8.30 0.11 -27.44
C MET A 1197 -7.61 -0.53 -26.22
N MET A 1198 -8.31 -1.33 -25.40
CA MET A 1198 -7.67 -2.14 -24.35
C MET A 1198 -6.65 -3.13 -24.93
N ALA A 1199 -6.94 -3.73 -26.09
CA ALA A 1199 -6.01 -4.61 -26.82
C ALA A 1199 -4.78 -3.89 -27.42
N LEU A 1200 -4.71 -2.56 -27.33
CA LEU A 1200 -3.54 -1.75 -27.70
C LEU A 1200 -2.72 -1.30 -26.48
N ILE A 1201 -3.30 -1.31 -25.27
CA ILE A 1201 -2.60 -0.96 -24.02
C ILE A 1201 -1.85 -2.19 -23.49
N LEU A 1202 -2.53 -3.36 -23.42
CA LEU A 1202 -1.88 -4.65 -23.17
C LEU A 1202 -0.85 -5.06 -24.25
N GLY A 1203 -0.82 -4.36 -25.38
CA GLY A 1203 0.14 -4.58 -26.45
C GLY A 1203 1.50 -3.87 -26.27
N ALA A 1204 1.69 -3.05 -25.22
CA ALA A 1204 2.95 -2.33 -25.03
C ALA A 1204 4.10 -3.23 -24.54
N ALA A 1205 3.80 -4.21 -23.69
CA ALA A 1205 4.79 -5.13 -23.10
C ALA A 1205 5.10 -6.37 -23.96
N VAL A 1206 4.46 -6.55 -25.13
CA VAL A 1206 4.48 -7.83 -25.88
C VAL A 1206 4.75 -7.64 -27.39
N VAL A 1207 5.72 -6.78 -27.76
CA VAL A 1207 6.08 -6.51 -29.18
C VAL A 1207 7.57 -6.66 -29.48
N ILE A 1208 8.18 -7.76 -29.02
CA ILE A 1208 9.18 -8.48 -29.83
C ILE A 1208 8.81 -9.97 -29.95
N SER A 1209 7.72 -10.29 -30.65
CA SER A 1209 7.62 -11.60 -31.32
C SER A 1209 6.65 -11.65 -32.52
N ARG A 1210 6.89 -12.64 -33.38
CA ARG A 1210 5.93 -13.28 -34.32
C ARG A 1210 5.04 -12.38 -35.19
N SER A 1211 5.45 -12.15 -36.45
CA SER A 1211 4.51 -11.90 -37.57
C SER A 1211 4.75 -12.78 -38.81
N ARG A 1212 4.18 -14.00 -38.80
CA ARG A 1212 3.99 -14.82 -40.01
C ARG A 1212 2.77 -15.74 -39.92
N ARG A 1213 1.85 -15.64 -40.90
CA ARG A 1213 1.43 -16.81 -41.69
C ARG A 1213 0.98 -16.42 -43.10
N SER A 1214 0.91 -17.45 -43.92
CA SER A 1214 0.87 -17.50 -45.39
C SER A 1214 -0.24 -16.73 -46.12
N ARG A 1215 0.10 -16.24 -47.33
CA ARG A 1215 -0.87 -16.01 -48.43
C ARG A 1215 -1.56 -17.32 -48.82
N SER A 1216 -2.87 -17.29 -49.13
CA SER A 1216 -3.39 -17.76 -50.42
C SER A 1216 -4.85 -17.30 -50.66
N LEU A 1217 -5.34 -17.48 -51.90
CA LEU A 1217 -6.76 -17.45 -52.31
C LEU A 1217 -7.56 -16.15 -52.08
N LEU A 1218 -7.52 -15.30 -53.11
CA LEU A 1218 -8.62 -14.38 -53.47
C LEU A 1218 -9.07 -14.75 -54.89
N ASP A 1219 -10.36 -14.96 -55.10
CA ASP A 1219 -10.98 -15.11 -56.43
C ASP A 1219 -12.47 -14.72 -56.36
N ALA A 1220 -12.96 -14.00 -57.37
CA ALA A 1220 -14.35 -13.50 -57.59
C ALA A 1220 -15.01 -12.52 -56.56
N GLU A 1221 -15.31 -11.31 -57.07
CA GLU A 1221 -16.62 -10.61 -57.13
C GLU A 1221 -17.63 -10.82 -55.96
N ASP A 1222 -18.24 -9.76 -55.40
CA ASP A 1222 -18.74 -8.50 -56.01
C ASP A 1222 -18.58 -7.28 -55.05
#